data_AF-A0AAV6J5L1-F1
#
_entry.id   AF-A0AAV6J5L1-F1
#
_cell.length_a   1.000
_cell.length_b   1.000
_cell.length_c   1.000
_cell.angle_alpha   90.00
_cell.angle_beta   90.00
_cell.angle_gamma   90.00
#
_symmetry.space_group_name_H-M   'P 1'
#
loop_
_entity.id
_entity.type
_entity.pdbx_description
1 polymer ?
#
loop_
_entity_poly.entity_id
_entity_poly.type
_entity_poly.pdbx_seq_one_letter_code
_entity_poly.pdbx_strand_id
1 'polypeptide(L)'
;MLSLATKRTPVLKWTNLGRRTISTSRLHFAPSASESRSLPPSDYATPVAGTKVLESFTEEFEIGSKKITFETGKMARFANGAVVLAMEETKVLSTVASGKGDAVRDFLPLTVDYQEKQFAQGVIPTTFMRREGAPKERELLCGRLIDRPIRPLFPAGFYHEVQVMASVLSSDGKQDPDIMAANATSVALMLSDIPWGGPIGMIRIGRISGEFIVNPTMDELNLSDLNLVYACTKDKTLMIDVQAREISERDLEAALRLAHPEAVKYLEPQIRLAARAGKRKKEYKLSMMSEMTLEKVRNLAEAPIEAVFTDPTYGKFERGEALDRITQDVRREIEEEGDEESLKALPKTVDTVRKGIVRRRIIAEGLRLDGRRLDEVRPLFCEAGNLPQLHGSSLFSRGDTQVLCTVTLGAPGDAQRLDSLVGPSTKRFMLHYSFPPFCINEVGKRAGLNRREVGHGTLAEKALLAVLPPENELRYTIRINSEVMASDGSTSMATVCAGSMALMDAGIPLSKHVAGVSVGLVTDVDPSTGIIKDYRILTDILGLEDHLGDMDFKIAGTRNGITAIQLDIKPAGIPLDIVCESLEPAFKARLQILDHMEQEINAPRTLDERNSPRIVTLNYSNEALRRLIGPLGALRRKIEEETGARISVNDGSLTIVAKNHGVLDKALEKVDFIIGREIEVGEIYKGIVTSIKEYGAFVEFNGGQQGLLHVSELSHEPVSRVSDVVSIGQQLHLKCIGQDIRGNIKLSLKETLPQPRSGTNNVVEIDGSFSQIKQATDSWASVGSIPTEQEKLHSAVSKHESSGVASSSYSSPSILIRSAAECDEEEKSAGLKRNSKGGFEAPMNARSLKIGVEVTSKVHQIRARGLVLDLGGGIRGMYRFETNGKRDFVVGDELRVKCLSFTSKGIPVMSRAEDD
;
A
#
# COMPACT_ATOMS: atom_id res chain seq x y z
N MET A 1 -40.05 13.39 50.14
CA MET A 1 -40.49 13.27 51.55
C MET A 1 -39.60 12.26 52.27
N LEU A 2 -39.51 12.38 53.60
CA LEU A 2 -38.96 11.38 54.54
C LEU A 2 -37.46 11.07 54.45
N SER A 3 -36.96 10.57 55.58
CA SER A 3 -35.55 10.34 55.97
C SER A 3 -35.56 9.32 57.13
N LEU A 4 -34.39 9.01 57.72
CA LEU A 4 -34.16 8.15 58.89
C LEU A 4 -34.23 6.62 58.63
N ALA A 5 -33.44 5.74 59.28
CA ALA A 5 -32.22 5.96 60.08
C ALA A 5 -31.46 4.63 60.41
N THR A 6 -30.13 4.73 60.54
CA THR A 6 -29.22 3.97 61.45
C THR A 6 -29.21 2.43 61.51
N LYS A 7 -28.00 1.83 61.50
CA LYS A 7 -27.36 1.23 62.70
C LYS A 7 -25.87 0.89 62.50
N ARG A 8 -25.23 0.32 63.54
CA ARG A 8 -23.76 0.31 63.78
C ARG A 8 -23.05 -1.00 63.37
N THR A 9 -21.72 -0.88 63.24
CA THR A 9 -20.65 -1.91 63.17
C THR A 9 -20.50 -2.74 64.47
N PRO A 10 -19.56 -3.72 64.62
CA PRO A 10 -18.56 -4.32 63.70
C PRO A 10 -18.55 -5.88 63.69
N VAL A 11 -17.59 -6.55 62.99
CA VAL A 11 -16.70 -7.64 63.51
C VAL A 11 -15.79 -8.29 62.43
N LEU A 12 -14.48 -8.08 62.59
CA LEU A 12 -13.29 -8.98 62.50
C LEU A 12 -13.28 -10.36 61.75
N LYS A 13 -12.08 -10.66 61.20
CA LYS A 13 -11.52 -11.97 60.69
C LYS A 13 -12.04 -12.40 59.29
N TRP A 14 -11.32 -13.15 58.44
CA TRP A 14 -9.96 -13.74 58.42
C TRP A 14 -9.64 -14.19 56.95
N THR A 15 -8.42 -14.46 56.45
CA THR A 15 -7.00 -14.42 56.90
C THR A 15 -6.10 -14.25 55.65
N ASN A 16 -4.77 -14.07 55.77
CA ASN A 16 -3.84 -14.43 54.68
C ASN A 16 -2.47 -14.90 55.20
N LEU A 17 -1.88 -15.94 54.61
CA LEU A 17 -0.57 -16.51 55.02
C LEU A 17 0.57 -15.93 54.16
N GLY A 18 1.72 -15.68 54.78
CA GLY A 18 2.94 -15.27 54.08
C GLY A 18 4.10 -16.29 54.23
N ARG A 19 5.10 -16.17 53.37
CA ARG A 19 6.48 -16.64 53.62
C ARG A 19 7.48 -15.52 53.32
N ARG A 20 8.68 -15.63 53.91
CA ARG A 20 9.62 -14.52 54.14
C ARG A 20 10.87 -14.61 53.26
N THR A 21 11.43 -13.44 52.92
CA THR A 21 12.89 -13.19 52.96
C THR A 21 13.20 -11.70 53.20
N ILE A 22 13.28 -11.36 54.49
CA ILE A 22 14.48 -10.81 55.15
C ILE A 22 15.47 -10.01 54.28
N SER A 23 15.59 -8.71 54.60
CA SER A 23 16.83 -7.93 54.59
C SER A 23 16.78 -6.95 55.77
N THR A 24 17.93 -6.47 56.27
CA THR A 24 18.04 -5.85 57.61
C THR A 24 18.47 -4.39 57.60
N SER A 25 17.76 -3.55 58.35
CA SER A 25 18.17 -2.20 58.75
C SER A 25 18.31 -2.10 60.27
N ARG A 26 19.46 -1.63 60.78
CA ARG A 26 19.68 -1.44 62.23
C ARG A 26 19.02 -0.15 62.71
N LEU A 27 18.25 -0.24 63.79
CA LEU A 27 17.86 0.91 64.61
C LEU A 27 19.05 1.42 65.43
N HIS A 28 19.07 2.72 65.71
CA HIS A 28 19.70 3.30 66.90
C HIS A 28 18.71 4.29 67.55
N PHE A 29 18.74 4.34 68.88
CA PHE A 29 17.83 5.17 69.69
C PHE A 29 18.34 6.60 69.84
N ALA A 30 17.43 7.53 70.09
CA ALA A 30 17.72 8.88 70.55
C ALA A 30 17.13 9.10 71.96
N PRO A 31 17.89 9.66 72.93
CA PRO A 31 17.34 10.18 74.17
C PRO A 31 17.00 11.67 74.04
N SER A 32 16.11 12.15 74.92
CA SER A 32 15.64 13.55 74.97
C SER A 32 16.36 14.39 76.03
N ALA A 33 16.68 15.65 75.73
CA ALA A 33 16.65 16.75 76.69
C ALA A 33 16.61 18.12 75.97
N SER A 34 16.14 19.14 76.68
CA SER A 34 16.13 20.55 76.27
C SER A 34 17.46 21.25 76.56
N GLU A 35 17.87 22.21 75.72
CA GLU A 35 18.07 23.60 76.16
C GLU A 35 18.26 24.57 74.98
N SER A 36 18.19 25.88 75.26
CA SER A 36 18.18 26.95 74.25
C SER A 36 19.53 27.65 74.09
N ARG A 37 20.06 27.78 72.86
CA ARG A 37 20.88 28.92 72.42
C ARG A 37 21.19 28.94 70.92
N SER A 38 21.35 30.17 70.40
CA SER A 38 22.11 30.62 69.21
C SER A 38 22.29 29.69 67.99
N LEU A 39 21.87 30.18 66.82
CA LEU A 39 22.18 29.64 65.49
C LEU A 39 23.70 29.39 65.27
N PRO A 40 24.12 28.17 64.90
CA PRO A 40 25.31 27.95 64.08
C PRO A 40 24.99 28.23 62.59
N PRO A 41 26.00 28.39 61.71
CA PRO A 41 25.76 28.55 60.28
C PRO A 41 25.10 27.31 59.68
N SER A 42 24.24 27.51 58.68
CA SER A 42 23.65 26.42 57.90
C SER A 42 24.72 25.79 57.01
N ASP A 43 25.07 24.52 57.28
CA ASP A 43 25.88 23.68 56.39
C ASP A 43 25.12 23.35 55.10
N TYR A 44 25.01 24.34 54.20
CA TYR A 44 24.78 24.09 52.79
C TYR A 44 26.03 23.43 52.22
N ALA A 45 26.11 22.11 52.38
CA ALA A 45 27.07 21.27 51.69
C ALA A 45 26.92 21.50 50.18
N THR A 46 27.83 22.29 49.60
CA THR A 46 27.84 22.58 48.17
C THR A 46 27.92 21.25 47.41
N PRO A 47 26.99 20.98 46.48
CA PRO A 47 26.92 19.67 45.85
C PRO A 47 28.21 19.39 45.09
N VAL A 48 28.96 18.38 45.55
CA VAL A 48 30.25 17.98 44.98
C VAL A 48 30.08 17.73 43.49
N ALA A 49 30.91 18.42 42.68
CA ALA A 49 30.80 18.43 41.23
C ALA A 49 30.95 17.00 40.65
N GLY A 50 29.82 16.36 40.36
CA GLY A 50 29.73 14.96 39.93
C GLY A 50 28.50 14.23 40.47
N THR A 51 28.02 14.58 41.67
CA THR A 51 26.93 13.88 42.36
C THR A 51 25.55 14.27 41.81
N LYS A 52 25.19 13.76 40.62
CA LYS A 52 23.87 13.97 40.00
C LYS A 52 22.77 13.17 40.68
N VAL A 53 22.17 13.74 41.72
CA VAL A 53 20.88 13.30 42.29
C VAL A 53 19.85 13.13 41.16
N LEU A 54 18.97 12.14 41.30
CA LEU A 54 17.90 11.90 40.34
C LEU A 54 16.64 12.66 40.79
N GLU A 55 16.54 13.89 40.30
CA GLU A 55 15.33 14.70 40.43
C GLU A 55 14.37 14.41 39.26
N SER A 56 13.08 14.36 39.55
CA SER A 56 12.02 14.11 38.58
C SER A 56 10.92 15.16 38.73
N PHE A 57 10.54 15.78 37.62
CA PHE A 57 9.50 16.79 37.57
C PHE A 57 8.25 16.23 36.89
N THR A 58 7.10 16.44 37.51
CA THR A 58 5.82 15.90 37.06
C THR A 58 4.76 17.01 36.99
N GLU A 59 3.95 16.99 35.93
CA GLU A 59 2.67 17.70 35.81
C GLU A 59 1.57 16.67 35.49
N GLU A 60 0.38 16.88 36.05
CA GLU A 60 -0.79 16.00 35.91
C GLU A 60 -2.02 16.85 35.59
N PHE A 61 -2.88 16.38 34.68
CA PHE A 61 -4.07 17.07 34.21
C PHE A 61 -5.04 16.10 33.51
N GLU A 62 -6.27 16.54 33.24
CA GLU A 62 -7.32 15.75 32.60
C GLU A 62 -7.68 16.31 31.22
N ILE A 63 -7.97 15.43 30.26
CA ILE A 63 -8.43 15.75 28.90
C ILE A 63 -9.58 14.81 28.55
N GLY A 64 -10.75 15.36 28.20
CA GLY A 64 -11.97 14.58 28.09
C GLY A 64 -12.26 13.85 29.41
N SER A 65 -12.24 12.51 29.37
CA SER A 65 -12.40 11.62 30.53
C SER A 65 -11.10 10.98 31.01
N LYS A 66 -9.94 11.32 30.43
CA LYS A 66 -8.67 10.59 30.61
C LYS A 66 -7.63 11.41 31.36
N LYS A 67 -6.86 10.73 32.21
CA LYS A 67 -5.82 11.35 33.05
C LYS A 67 -4.48 11.29 32.32
N ILE A 68 -3.86 12.46 32.16
CA ILE A 68 -2.58 12.65 31.47
C ILE A 68 -1.50 13.02 32.49
N THR A 69 -0.29 12.49 32.32
CA THR A 69 0.87 12.85 33.13
C THR A 69 2.10 13.05 32.26
N PHE A 70 2.83 14.14 32.49
CA PHE A 70 4.17 14.39 31.94
C PHE A 70 5.23 14.17 33.02
N GLU A 71 6.22 13.31 32.79
CA GLU A 71 7.38 13.09 33.67
C GLU A 71 8.70 13.44 32.94
N THR A 72 9.56 14.26 33.55
CA THR A 72 10.91 14.56 33.05
C THR A 72 11.98 14.50 34.16
N GLY A 73 13.25 14.69 33.81
CA GLY A 73 14.41 14.64 34.71
C GLY A 73 14.97 13.23 34.97
N LYS A 74 14.13 12.19 34.95
CA LYS A 74 14.47 10.78 35.24
C LYS A 74 15.12 10.02 34.08
N MET A 75 14.50 10.06 32.90
CA MET A 75 14.95 9.30 31.71
C MET A 75 15.69 10.19 30.70
N ALA A 76 16.54 9.58 29.87
CA ALA A 76 17.22 10.21 28.73
C ALA A 76 17.94 11.56 29.00
N ARG A 77 18.48 11.75 30.22
CA ARG A 77 19.07 13.00 30.76
C ARG A 77 20.17 13.69 29.93
N PHE A 78 20.66 13.05 28.86
CA PHE A 78 21.67 13.62 27.94
C PHE A 78 21.07 14.28 26.69
N ALA A 79 19.78 14.07 26.40
CA ALA A 79 19.10 14.72 25.29
C ALA A 79 19.00 16.24 25.50
N ASN A 80 18.79 17.00 24.41
CA ASN A 80 18.47 18.44 24.50
C ASN A 80 17.16 18.62 25.27
N GLY A 81 16.13 17.82 25.00
CA GLY A 81 14.95 17.67 25.86
C GLY A 81 14.41 16.24 25.87
N ALA A 82 13.70 15.87 26.94
CA ALA A 82 13.10 14.54 27.08
C ALA A 82 11.87 14.56 27.99
N VAL A 83 10.85 13.77 27.68
CA VAL A 83 9.66 13.58 28.52
C VAL A 83 9.11 12.16 28.35
N VAL A 84 8.50 11.61 29.40
CA VAL A 84 7.56 10.49 29.31
C VAL A 84 6.15 11.03 29.47
N LEU A 85 5.28 10.75 28.51
CA LEU A 85 3.84 11.01 28.59
C LEU A 85 3.13 9.69 28.94
N ALA A 86 2.36 9.68 30.02
CA ALA A 86 1.45 8.60 30.38
C ALA A 86 -0.01 9.01 30.16
N MET A 87 -0.81 8.12 29.57
CA MET A 87 -2.27 8.19 29.53
C MET A 87 -2.78 6.80 29.91
N GLU A 88 -3.43 6.72 31.07
CA GLU A 88 -3.66 5.44 31.77
C GLU A 88 -2.35 4.62 31.87
N GLU A 89 -2.34 3.34 31.49
CA GLU A 89 -1.12 2.52 31.54
C GLU A 89 -0.19 2.69 30.33
N THR A 90 -0.68 3.22 29.20
CA THR A 90 0.12 3.45 28.00
C THR A 90 1.11 4.60 28.23
N LYS A 91 2.37 4.42 27.84
CA LYS A 91 3.50 5.32 28.16
C LYS A 91 4.42 5.49 26.96
N VAL A 92 4.67 6.74 26.56
CA VAL A 92 5.54 7.11 25.43
C VAL A 92 6.66 8.02 25.89
N LEU A 93 7.91 7.64 25.59
CA LEU A 93 9.08 8.50 25.75
C LEU A 93 9.29 9.28 24.44
N SER A 94 9.38 10.60 24.51
CA SER A 94 9.90 11.44 23.43
C SER A 94 11.18 12.14 23.87
N THR A 95 12.19 12.13 23.01
CA THR A 95 13.47 12.80 23.20
C THR A 95 13.85 13.62 21.98
N VAL A 96 14.41 14.80 22.20
CA VAL A 96 14.92 15.68 21.14
C VAL A 96 16.41 15.90 21.33
N ALA A 97 17.18 15.78 20.25
CA ALA A 97 18.59 16.13 20.19
C ALA A 97 18.84 17.13 19.04
N SER A 98 19.85 18.00 19.17
CA SER A 98 20.30 18.87 18.07
C SER A 98 21.81 18.79 17.87
N GLY A 99 22.22 18.73 16.60
CA GLY A 99 23.61 18.67 16.18
C GLY A 99 24.30 20.04 16.20
N LYS A 100 25.63 20.03 16.35
CA LYS A 100 26.45 21.20 16.02
C LYS A 100 26.37 21.42 14.51
N GLY A 101 25.98 22.63 14.10
CA GLY A 101 25.74 22.96 12.70
C GLY A 101 26.75 23.98 12.20
N ASP A 102 27.79 23.50 11.54
CA ASP A 102 28.82 24.30 10.86
C ASP A 102 28.73 24.14 9.32
N ALA A 103 27.80 23.29 8.83
CA ALA A 103 27.57 23.06 7.41
C ALA A 103 26.49 24.01 6.87
N VAL A 104 26.78 24.67 5.73
CA VAL A 104 25.77 25.43 4.98
C VAL A 104 24.71 24.47 4.46
N ARG A 105 23.45 24.71 4.82
CA ARG A 105 22.26 23.98 4.36
C ARG A 105 21.16 25.01 4.04
N ASP A 106 20.29 24.63 3.12
CA ASP A 106 19.19 25.43 2.54
C ASP A 106 17.81 25.04 3.09
N PHE A 107 17.66 23.77 3.51
CA PHE A 107 16.45 23.23 4.16
C PHE A 107 16.66 22.99 5.68
N LEU A 108 15.56 22.78 6.42
CA LEU A 108 15.60 22.35 7.82
C LEU A 108 15.77 20.81 7.94
N PRO A 109 16.95 20.31 8.36
CA PRO A 109 17.20 18.89 8.65
C PRO A 109 16.58 18.44 9.99
N LEU A 110 15.24 18.53 10.07
CA LEU A 110 14.43 17.89 11.09
C LEU A 110 14.13 16.45 10.67
N THR A 111 14.52 15.48 11.49
CA THR A 111 14.19 14.05 11.36
C THR A 111 13.33 13.63 12.55
N VAL A 112 12.16 13.05 12.27
CA VAL A 112 11.27 12.49 13.31
C VAL A 112 11.15 10.99 13.13
N ASP A 113 11.55 10.23 14.14
CA ASP A 113 11.45 8.77 14.18
C ASP A 113 10.55 8.32 15.33
N TYR A 114 9.52 7.54 15.01
CA TYR A 114 8.60 6.94 15.98
C TYR A 114 8.75 5.41 15.92
N GLN A 115 8.73 4.73 17.07
CA GLN A 115 9.05 3.30 17.19
C GLN A 115 8.07 2.52 18.10
N GLU A 116 7.50 1.43 17.56
CA GLU A 116 6.60 0.47 18.24
C GLU A 116 7.34 -0.83 18.59
N LYS A 117 8.01 -0.79 19.75
CA LYS A 117 8.80 -1.92 20.28
C LYS A 117 7.89 -2.94 20.95
N GLN A 118 8.05 -4.21 20.60
CA GLN A 118 7.11 -5.28 20.97
C GLN A 118 7.13 -5.57 22.49
N PHE A 119 8.23 -5.23 23.17
CA PHE A 119 8.30 -5.30 24.63
C PHE A 119 7.28 -4.39 25.34
N ALA A 120 6.71 -3.38 24.67
CA ALA A 120 5.69 -2.50 25.25
C ALA A 120 4.42 -3.26 25.69
N GLN A 121 4.18 -4.45 25.11
CA GLN A 121 3.14 -5.40 25.49
C GLN A 121 3.71 -6.73 26.02
N GLY A 122 5.01 -6.78 26.32
CA GLY A 122 5.71 -8.00 26.77
C GLY A 122 5.94 -9.06 25.68
N VAL A 123 5.77 -8.71 24.39
CA VAL A 123 5.82 -9.65 23.26
C VAL A 123 7.23 -9.68 22.63
N ILE A 124 7.68 -10.86 22.20
CA ILE A 124 8.90 -11.03 21.41
C ILE A 124 8.56 -10.89 19.92
N PRO A 125 9.30 -10.09 19.11
CA PRO A 125 8.98 -9.88 17.71
C PRO A 125 8.81 -11.18 16.88
N THR A 126 7.78 -11.18 16.05
CA THR A 126 7.42 -12.26 15.09
C THR A 126 8.49 -12.48 14.01
N THR A 127 9.35 -11.49 13.78
CA THR A 127 10.44 -11.49 12.78
C THR A 127 11.43 -12.65 12.96
N PHE A 128 12.09 -13.04 11.86
CA PHE A 128 13.09 -14.13 11.84
C PHE A 128 14.23 -13.92 12.86
N MET A 129 14.65 -12.66 13.06
CA MET A 129 15.73 -12.29 13.99
C MET A 129 15.25 -12.03 15.43
N ARG A 130 13.95 -12.20 15.74
CA ARG A 130 13.34 -11.89 17.05
C ARG A 130 13.63 -10.46 17.55
N ARG A 131 13.71 -9.52 16.61
CA ARG A 131 14.06 -8.10 16.81
C ARG A 131 13.26 -7.21 15.86
N GLU A 132 12.99 -5.99 16.28
CA GLU A 132 12.48 -4.91 15.42
C GLU A 132 13.42 -4.68 14.23
N GLY A 133 12.85 -4.47 13.04
CA GLY A 133 13.56 -4.38 11.76
C GLY A 133 13.65 -2.96 11.21
N ALA A 134 13.45 -2.83 9.90
CA ALA A 134 13.20 -1.52 9.28
C ALA A 134 11.82 -0.96 9.72
N PRO A 135 11.61 0.37 9.73
CA PRO A 135 10.34 0.97 10.14
C PRO A 135 9.16 0.49 9.30
N LYS A 136 8.05 0.20 9.98
CA LYS A 136 6.77 -0.24 9.40
C LYS A 136 5.98 0.93 8.83
N GLU A 137 4.96 0.65 8.02
CA GLU A 137 4.02 1.64 7.44
C GLU A 137 3.50 2.61 8.51
N ARG A 138 2.89 2.08 9.59
CA ARG A 138 2.38 2.87 10.72
C ARG A 138 3.46 3.67 11.43
N GLU A 139 4.69 3.16 11.56
CA GLU A 139 5.78 3.90 12.22
C GLU A 139 6.21 5.14 11.41
N LEU A 140 6.26 5.00 10.08
CA LEU A 140 6.51 6.13 9.16
C LEU A 140 5.35 7.14 9.16
N LEU A 141 4.11 6.68 9.25
CA LEU A 141 2.91 7.52 9.34
C LEU A 141 2.87 8.31 10.65
N CYS A 142 3.10 7.68 11.80
CA CYS A 142 3.18 8.37 13.09
C CYS A 142 4.34 9.37 13.13
N GLY A 143 5.50 9.03 12.55
CA GLY A 143 6.60 9.98 12.37
C GLY A 143 6.19 11.22 11.55
N ARG A 144 5.40 11.05 10.48
CA ARG A 144 4.82 12.17 9.72
C ARG A 144 3.77 12.95 10.50
N LEU A 145 2.91 12.27 11.26
CA LEU A 145 1.86 12.89 12.08
C LEU A 145 2.47 13.89 13.09
N ILE A 146 3.64 13.54 13.65
CA ILE A 146 4.39 14.39 14.59
C ILE A 146 5.18 15.49 13.84
N ASP A 147 5.82 15.18 12.71
CA ASP A 147 6.62 16.14 11.92
C ASP A 147 5.80 17.32 11.39
N ARG A 148 4.60 17.05 10.85
CA ARG A 148 3.73 18.03 10.18
C ARG A 148 3.44 19.29 11.05
N PRO A 149 2.93 19.19 12.30
CA PRO A 149 2.63 20.37 13.11
C PRO A 149 3.84 21.00 13.80
N ILE A 150 4.96 20.28 14.01
CA ILE A 150 6.13 20.86 14.70
C ILE A 150 7.07 21.62 13.74
N ARG A 151 7.12 21.22 12.47
CA ARG A 151 8.04 21.77 11.45
C ARG A 151 7.81 23.27 11.15
N PRO A 152 6.57 23.79 11.03
CA PRO A 152 6.32 25.22 10.78
C PRO A 152 6.69 26.15 11.94
N LEU A 153 6.94 25.61 13.13
CA LEU A 153 7.22 26.36 14.34
C LEU A 153 8.73 26.51 14.64
N PHE A 154 9.61 26.03 13.76
CA PHE A 154 11.03 26.37 13.81
C PHE A 154 11.28 27.75 13.18
N PRO A 155 12.18 28.59 13.72
CA PRO A 155 12.47 29.91 13.15
C PRO A 155 12.97 29.83 11.70
N ALA A 156 12.60 30.81 10.88
CA ALA A 156 13.16 30.96 9.54
C ALA A 156 14.70 31.08 9.59
N GLY A 157 15.40 30.41 8.66
CA GLY A 157 16.86 30.35 8.67
C GLY A 157 17.49 29.46 9.75
N PHE A 158 16.70 28.72 10.54
CA PHE A 158 17.21 27.69 11.44
C PHE A 158 17.49 26.39 10.67
N TYR A 159 18.78 26.10 10.44
CA TYR A 159 19.23 24.95 9.62
C TYR A 159 20.06 23.91 10.39
N HIS A 160 19.99 23.92 11.73
CA HIS A 160 20.65 22.92 12.55
C HIS A 160 19.94 21.57 12.48
N GLU A 161 20.71 20.49 12.52
CA GLU A 161 20.18 19.13 12.59
C GLU A 161 19.41 18.94 13.89
N VAL A 162 18.18 18.44 13.79
CA VAL A 162 17.30 18.12 14.92
C VAL A 162 16.75 16.71 14.71
N GLN A 163 16.99 15.83 15.67
CA GLN A 163 16.36 14.51 15.69
C GLN A 163 15.36 14.44 16.84
N VAL A 164 14.12 14.07 16.51
CA VAL A 164 13.09 13.64 17.45
C VAL A 164 13.03 12.13 17.42
N MET A 165 13.10 11.49 18.58
CA MET A 165 12.85 10.06 18.73
C MET A 165 11.70 9.85 19.72
N ALA A 166 10.58 9.33 19.23
CA ALA A 166 9.48 8.82 20.03
C ALA A 166 9.56 7.29 20.13
N SER A 167 9.33 6.73 21.32
CA SER A 167 9.30 5.29 21.57
C SER A 167 8.20 4.95 22.55
N VAL A 168 7.32 4.03 22.14
CA VAL A 168 6.34 3.44 23.06
C VAL A 168 7.10 2.57 24.06
N LEU A 169 6.96 2.87 25.36
CA LEU A 169 7.58 2.13 26.45
C LEU A 169 6.65 1.04 27.00
N SER A 170 5.35 1.31 27.03
CA SER A 170 4.30 0.37 27.41
C SER A 170 2.98 0.74 26.71
N SER A 171 2.14 -0.26 26.41
CA SER A 171 0.82 -0.06 25.81
C SER A 171 -0.20 -1.02 26.44
N ASP A 172 -1.38 -0.50 26.78
CA ASP A 172 -2.55 -1.25 27.23
C ASP A 172 -3.36 -1.87 26.08
N GLY A 173 -2.97 -1.61 24.82
CA GLY A 173 -3.70 -1.99 23.61
C GLY A 173 -4.97 -1.19 23.33
N LYS A 174 -5.36 -0.26 24.22
CA LYS A 174 -6.60 0.53 24.15
C LYS A 174 -6.36 2.00 23.79
N GLN A 175 -5.28 2.60 24.28
CA GLN A 175 -4.88 3.94 23.87
C GLN A 175 -4.05 3.88 22.59
N ASP A 176 -4.30 4.77 21.63
CA ASP A 176 -3.36 4.97 20.52
C ASP A 176 -2.18 5.86 20.99
N PRO A 177 -0.94 5.36 20.96
CA PRO A 177 0.24 6.15 21.32
C PRO A 177 0.63 7.26 20.32
N ASP A 178 -0.05 7.42 19.17
CA ASP A 178 0.35 8.40 18.15
C ASP A 178 0.16 9.87 18.57
N ILE A 179 -1.03 10.26 19.04
CA ILE A 179 -1.29 11.59 19.61
C ILE A 179 -0.47 11.82 20.89
N MET A 180 -0.14 10.74 21.62
CA MET A 180 0.72 10.82 22.80
C MET A 180 2.16 11.17 22.40
N ALA A 181 2.69 10.56 21.34
CA ALA A 181 4.02 10.86 20.82
C ALA A 181 4.15 12.30 20.30
N ALA A 182 3.10 12.86 19.71
CA ALA A 182 3.07 14.26 19.28
C ALA A 182 3.11 15.24 20.47
N ASN A 183 2.20 15.08 21.45
CA ASN A 183 2.20 15.92 22.65
C ASN A 183 3.52 15.78 23.44
N ALA A 184 4.04 14.56 23.59
CA ALA A 184 5.34 14.29 24.23
C ALA A 184 6.49 15.02 23.52
N THR A 185 6.47 15.05 22.19
CA THR A 185 7.47 15.77 21.38
C THR A 185 7.38 17.28 21.59
N SER A 186 6.17 17.85 21.68
CA SER A 186 5.97 19.25 22.04
C SER A 186 6.61 19.59 23.39
N VAL A 187 6.36 18.79 24.45
CA VAL A 187 6.99 19.05 25.76
C VAL A 187 8.51 18.90 25.71
N ALA A 188 9.02 17.90 24.98
CA ALA A 188 10.46 17.69 24.85
C ALA A 188 11.14 18.84 24.08
N LEU A 189 10.48 19.44 23.08
CA LEU A 189 10.93 20.68 22.42
C LEU A 189 10.88 21.88 23.37
N MET A 190 9.81 22.04 24.14
CA MET A 190 9.70 23.11 25.15
C MET A 190 10.80 23.04 26.21
N LEU A 191 11.08 21.84 26.74
CA LEU A 191 12.13 21.57 27.72
C LEU A 191 13.56 21.75 27.17
N SER A 192 13.74 21.70 25.85
CA SER A 192 15.04 21.81 25.21
C SER A 192 15.59 23.23 25.15
N ASP A 193 16.89 23.36 24.90
CA ASP A 193 17.58 24.62 24.58
C ASP A 193 17.35 25.09 23.12
N ILE A 194 16.60 24.34 22.31
CA ILE A 194 16.34 24.63 20.89
C ILE A 194 15.25 25.71 20.77
N PRO A 195 15.42 26.76 19.94
CA PRO A 195 14.40 27.75 19.67
C PRO A 195 13.28 27.16 18.81
N TRP A 196 12.05 27.22 19.33
CA TRP A 196 10.86 26.62 18.72
C TRP A 196 9.62 27.34 19.25
N GLY A 197 8.70 27.73 18.36
CA GLY A 197 7.55 28.62 18.61
C GLY A 197 6.28 27.92 19.09
N GLY A 198 6.39 26.77 19.76
CA GLY A 198 5.25 26.10 20.39
C GLY A 198 4.92 26.64 21.80
N PRO A 199 4.20 25.87 22.65
CA PRO A 199 3.84 24.47 22.46
C PRO A 199 2.70 24.24 21.44
N ILE A 200 2.48 22.97 21.11
CA ILE A 200 1.28 22.50 20.41
C ILE A 200 0.45 21.59 21.31
N GLY A 201 -0.85 21.53 21.04
CA GLY A 201 -1.75 20.48 21.54
C GLY A 201 -2.20 19.60 20.37
N MET A 202 -2.29 18.29 20.56
CA MET A 202 -2.88 17.35 19.60
C MET A 202 -3.88 16.42 20.28
N ILE A 203 -5.03 16.18 19.65
CA ILE A 203 -6.05 15.23 20.12
C ILE A 203 -6.62 14.38 18.99
N ARG A 204 -7.37 13.35 19.36
CA ARG A 204 -8.29 12.63 18.48
C ARG A 204 -9.74 12.91 18.88
N ILE A 205 -10.63 13.10 17.92
CA ILE A 205 -12.09 13.11 18.11
C ILE A 205 -12.68 11.91 17.38
N GLY A 206 -13.49 11.13 18.10
CA GLY A 206 -14.42 10.16 17.53
C GLY A 206 -15.86 10.68 17.54
N ARG A 207 -16.77 10.01 16.83
CA ARG A 207 -18.21 10.24 16.88
C ARG A 207 -18.95 8.90 16.89
N ILE A 208 -19.73 8.64 17.94
CA ILE A 208 -20.54 7.43 18.09
C ILE A 208 -21.99 7.85 18.28
N SER A 209 -22.91 7.31 17.47
CA SER A 209 -24.35 7.64 17.52
C SER A 209 -24.68 9.14 17.41
N GLY A 210 -23.78 9.94 16.83
CA GLY A 210 -23.87 11.39 16.73
C GLY A 210 -23.15 12.18 17.84
N GLU A 211 -22.77 11.55 18.95
CA GLU A 211 -22.05 12.20 20.05
C GLU A 211 -20.54 12.17 19.85
N PHE A 212 -19.86 13.29 20.10
CA PHE A 212 -18.40 13.40 19.96
C PHE A 212 -17.66 12.94 21.22
N ILE A 213 -16.61 12.14 21.03
CA ILE A 213 -15.76 11.61 22.11
C ILE A 213 -14.34 12.15 21.94
N VAL A 214 -13.81 12.76 23.00
CA VAL A 214 -12.42 13.27 23.06
C VAL A 214 -11.46 12.15 23.43
N ASN A 215 -10.41 11.99 22.63
CA ASN A 215 -9.39 10.93 22.73
C ASN A 215 -9.99 9.52 22.94
N PRO A 216 -10.83 9.00 22.01
CA PRO A 216 -11.43 7.68 22.13
C PRO A 216 -10.37 6.57 22.24
N THR A 217 -10.71 5.48 22.93
CA THR A 217 -9.98 4.21 22.86
C THR A 217 -10.14 3.55 21.49
N MET A 218 -9.31 2.55 21.18
CA MET A 218 -9.42 1.77 19.94
C MET A 218 -10.78 1.06 19.80
N ASP A 219 -11.37 0.59 20.90
CA ASP A 219 -12.69 -0.07 20.89
C ASP A 219 -13.81 0.92 20.52
N GLU A 220 -13.79 2.11 21.12
CA GLU A 220 -14.69 3.22 20.77
C GLU A 220 -14.46 3.70 19.32
N LEU A 221 -13.20 3.77 18.88
CA LEU A 221 -12.84 4.21 17.54
C LEU A 221 -13.29 3.22 16.44
N ASN A 222 -13.36 1.91 16.74
CA ASN A 222 -13.91 0.89 15.84
C ASN A 222 -15.44 1.05 15.62
N LEU A 223 -16.15 1.51 16.65
CA LEU A 223 -17.59 1.84 16.59
C LEU A 223 -17.86 3.23 15.98
N SER A 224 -16.84 4.06 15.89
CA SER A 224 -16.92 5.44 15.41
C SER A 224 -17.14 5.54 13.89
N ASP A 225 -17.90 6.55 13.48
CA ASP A 225 -18.00 6.98 12.07
C ASP A 225 -16.99 8.08 11.69
N LEU A 226 -16.29 8.63 12.69
CA LEU A 226 -15.26 9.67 12.56
C LEU A 226 -13.95 9.27 13.25
N ASN A 227 -12.83 9.57 12.62
CA ASN A 227 -11.50 9.58 13.22
C ASN A 227 -10.78 10.86 12.78
N LEU A 228 -10.98 11.93 13.56
CA LEU A 228 -10.36 13.24 13.35
C LEU A 228 -9.16 13.36 14.29
N VAL A 229 -7.94 13.50 13.74
CA VAL A 229 -6.77 13.98 14.49
C VAL A 229 -6.59 15.47 14.20
N TYR A 230 -6.49 16.26 15.26
CA TYR A 230 -6.43 17.73 15.20
C TYR A 230 -5.25 18.25 16.02
N ALA A 231 -4.48 19.22 15.48
CA ALA A 231 -3.40 19.89 16.20
C ALA A 231 -3.37 21.40 15.98
N CYS A 232 -3.04 22.15 17.04
CA CYS A 232 -3.08 23.62 17.06
C CYS A 232 -2.06 24.26 18.03
N THR A 233 -1.86 25.57 17.86
CA THR A 233 -1.34 26.49 18.90
C THR A 233 -2.49 26.92 19.83
N LYS A 234 -2.36 28.05 20.53
CA LYS A 234 -3.41 28.67 21.35
C LYS A 234 -4.58 29.24 20.53
N ASP A 235 -4.31 29.62 19.28
CA ASP A 235 -5.13 30.51 18.46
C ASP A 235 -5.29 30.03 17.00
N LYS A 236 -4.39 29.16 16.52
CA LYS A 236 -4.28 28.76 15.12
C LYS A 236 -4.23 27.25 14.96
N THR A 237 -4.96 26.73 13.96
CA THR A 237 -4.85 25.35 13.48
C THR A 237 -3.48 25.15 12.83
N LEU A 238 -2.87 23.97 13.01
CA LEU A 238 -1.58 23.59 12.41
C LEU A 238 -1.70 22.37 11.48
N MET A 239 -2.51 21.39 11.87
CA MET A 239 -2.63 20.13 11.12
C MET A 239 -3.98 19.47 11.40
N ILE A 240 -4.57 18.90 10.35
CA ILE A 240 -5.74 18.03 10.43
C ILE A 240 -5.45 16.76 9.63
N ASP A 241 -5.92 15.62 10.14
CA ASP A 241 -5.99 14.35 9.42
C ASP A 241 -7.32 13.68 9.78
N VAL A 242 -8.17 13.36 8.79
CA VAL A 242 -9.49 12.74 9.01
C VAL A 242 -9.62 11.45 8.21
N GLN A 243 -10.26 10.47 8.82
CA GLN A 243 -10.90 9.34 8.17
C GLN A 243 -12.35 9.27 8.67
N ALA A 244 -13.33 9.13 7.79
CA ALA A 244 -14.75 9.15 8.15
C ALA A 244 -15.62 8.29 7.22
N ARG A 245 -16.82 7.92 7.67
CA ARG A 245 -17.83 7.19 6.89
C ARG A 245 -18.90 8.16 6.38
N GLU A 246 -18.54 8.99 5.40
CA GLU A 246 -19.42 10.00 4.78
C GLU A 246 -19.95 11.06 5.77
N ILE A 247 -19.06 11.67 6.58
CA ILE A 247 -19.47 12.75 7.51
C ILE A 247 -19.83 14.03 6.75
N SER A 248 -20.89 14.72 7.19
CA SER A 248 -21.28 16.01 6.57
C SER A 248 -20.28 17.13 6.91
N GLU A 249 -20.15 18.09 6.00
CA GLU A 249 -19.32 19.30 6.16
C GLU A 249 -19.69 20.06 7.45
N ARG A 250 -20.99 20.13 7.80
CA ARG A 250 -21.48 20.74 9.05
C ARG A 250 -21.04 19.99 10.30
N ASP A 251 -21.15 18.66 10.30
CA ASP A 251 -20.76 17.86 11.46
C ASP A 251 -19.25 17.88 11.68
N LEU A 252 -18.48 17.92 10.58
CA LEU A 252 -17.04 18.10 10.61
C LEU A 252 -16.66 19.48 11.19
N GLU A 253 -17.33 20.56 10.79
CA GLU A 253 -17.13 21.87 11.42
C GLU A 253 -17.41 21.83 12.92
N ALA A 254 -18.52 21.21 13.34
CA ALA A 254 -18.84 21.04 14.76
C ALA A 254 -17.76 20.23 15.51
N ALA A 255 -17.24 19.16 14.91
CA ALA A 255 -16.14 18.37 15.45
C ALA A 255 -14.85 19.20 15.60
N LEU A 256 -14.53 20.05 14.63
CA LEU A 256 -13.35 20.92 14.66
C LEU A 256 -13.47 22.06 15.68
N ARG A 257 -14.66 22.67 15.80
CA ARG A 257 -14.94 23.71 16.81
C ARG A 257 -14.94 23.15 18.23
N LEU A 258 -15.28 21.87 18.42
CA LEU A 258 -15.05 21.14 19.68
C LEU A 258 -13.55 20.79 19.87
N ALA A 259 -12.85 20.40 18.81
CA ALA A 259 -11.48 19.91 18.92
C ALA A 259 -10.48 20.99 19.36
N HIS A 260 -10.63 22.22 18.88
CA HIS A 260 -9.72 23.32 19.20
C HIS A 260 -9.59 23.61 20.71
N PRO A 261 -10.67 23.92 21.46
CA PRO A 261 -10.56 24.20 22.90
C PRO A 261 -10.07 23.00 23.73
N GLU A 262 -10.39 21.76 23.32
CA GLU A 262 -9.88 20.56 23.99
C GLU A 262 -8.38 20.34 23.75
N ALA A 263 -7.87 20.62 22.55
CA ALA A 263 -6.45 20.57 22.25
C ALA A 263 -5.65 21.67 22.98
N VAL A 264 -6.21 22.88 23.08
CA VAL A 264 -5.60 24.02 23.80
C VAL A 264 -5.32 23.72 25.28
N LYS A 265 -6.08 22.82 25.92
CA LYS A 265 -5.83 22.38 27.31
C LYS A 265 -4.45 21.75 27.53
N TYR A 266 -3.83 21.16 26.50
CA TYR A 266 -2.46 20.62 26.59
C TYR A 266 -1.37 21.69 26.73
N LEU A 267 -1.63 22.95 26.37
CA LEU A 267 -0.58 23.97 26.27
C LEU A 267 -0.09 24.43 27.65
N GLU A 268 -1.01 24.72 28.57
CA GLU A 268 -0.68 25.28 29.88
C GLU A 268 0.15 24.32 30.77
N PRO A 269 -0.17 23.01 30.90
CA PRO A 269 0.70 22.07 31.62
C PRO A 269 2.12 21.95 31.03
N GLN A 270 2.27 22.10 29.71
CA GLN A 270 3.60 22.13 29.06
C GLN A 270 4.39 23.38 29.43
N ILE A 271 3.73 24.55 29.45
CA ILE A 271 4.34 25.82 29.86
C ILE A 271 4.81 25.74 31.32
N ARG A 272 3.97 25.21 32.24
CA ARG A 272 4.35 25.02 33.65
C ARG A 272 5.54 24.06 33.81
N LEU A 273 5.55 22.92 33.11
CA LEU A 273 6.68 21.98 33.20
C LEU A 273 7.97 22.59 32.62
N ALA A 274 7.86 23.33 31.51
CA ALA A 274 9.00 24.02 30.91
C ALA A 274 9.54 25.16 31.80
N ALA A 275 8.69 25.90 32.50
CA ALA A 275 9.10 26.91 33.46
C ALA A 275 9.80 26.31 34.70
N ARG A 276 9.44 25.06 35.08
CA ARG A 276 10.03 24.35 36.23
C ARG A 276 11.32 23.59 35.91
N ALA A 277 11.44 23.02 34.71
CA ALA A 277 12.48 22.03 34.37
C ALA A 277 13.11 22.23 32.98
N GLY A 278 12.72 23.26 32.23
CA GLY A 278 13.24 23.55 30.89
C GLY A 278 14.60 24.23 30.91
N LYS A 279 15.37 24.02 29.83
CA LYS A 279 16.67 24.68 29.63
C LYS A 279 16.46 26.08 29.07
N ARG A 280 17.35 27.03 29.42
CA ARG A 280 17.41 28.33 28.76
C ARG A 280 17.60 28.12 27.26
N LYS A 281 16.73 28.73 26.44
CA LYS A 281 16.85 28.73 24.98
C LYS A 281 18.20 29.33 24.58
N LYS A 282 18.93 28.62 23.73
CA LYS A 282 20.22 29.02 23.22
C LYS A 282 20.02 30.04 22.08
N GLU A 283 20.92 31.01 21.99
CA GLU A 283 20.99 31.92 20.84
C GLU A 283 21.65 31.20 19.65
N TYR A 284 20.99 31.22 18.50
CA TYR A 284 21.44 30.60 17.26
C TYR A 284 21.58 31.68 16.16
N LYS A 285 22.65 31.61 15.38
CA LYS A 285 22.82 32.48 14.20
C LYS A 285 21.89 31.99 13.09
N LEU A 286 20.74 32.65 12.92
CA LEU A 286 19.81 32.35 11.83
C LEU A 286 20.45 32.71 10.48
N SER A 287 20.30 31.84 9.50
CA SER A 287 20.74 32.08 8.12
C SER A 287 19.68 32.88 7.35
N MET A 288 19.64 34.17 7.67
CA MET A 288 18.85 35.19 6.97
C MET A 288 19.67 35.76 5.80
N MET A 289 18.97 36.21 4.76
CA MET A 289 19.59 36.85 3.59
C MET A 289 19.76 38.35 3.84
N SER A 290 20.72 38.99 3.19
CA SER A 290 20.86 40.45 3.25
C SER A 290 19.71 41.13 2.47
N GLU A 291 19.19 42.24 2.99
CA GLU A 291 18.16 43.03 2.30
C GLU A 291 18.70 43.63 0.99
N MET A 292 20.00 43.96 0.95
CA MET A 292 20.68 44.44 -0.26
C MET A 292 20.71 43.37 -1.37
N THR A 293 21.03 42.12 -1.04
CA THR A 293 20.98 41.00 -1.98
C THR A 293 19.56 40.75 -2.49
N LEU A 294 18.56 40.82 -1.59
CA LEU A 294 17.16 40.64 -1.97
C LEU A 294 16.72 41.72 -2.96
N GLU A 295 16.94 42.99 -2.64
CA GLU A 295 16.52 44.11 -3.48
C GLU A 295 17.31 44.16 -4.80
N LYS A 296 18.60 43.79 -4.80
CA LYS A 296 19.42 43.66 -6.01
C LYS A 296 18.86 42.59 -6.96
N VAL A 297 18.70 41.35 -6.50
CA VAL A 297 18.14 40.25 -7.32
C VAL A 297 16.72 40.60 -7.78
N ARG A 298 15.93 41.25 -6.93
CA ARG A 298 14.58 41.69 -7.26
C ARG A 298 14.54 42.67 -8.42
N ASN A 299 15.38 43.71 -8.42
CA ASN A 299 15.42 44.70 -9.50
C ASN A 299 15.80 44.09 -10.86
N LEU A 300 16.59 43.01 -10.88
CA LEU A 300 16.96 42.27 -12.10
C LEU A 300 15.90 41.24 -12.52
N ALA A 301 15.24 40.58 -11.55
CA ALA A 301 14.41 39.40 -11.80
C ALA A 301 12.89 39.65 -11.79
N GLU A 302 12.38 40.71 -11.13
CA GLU A 302 10.94 40.86 -10.89
C GLU A 302 10.12 40.98 -12.18
N ALA A 303 10.46 41.91 -13.07
CA ALA A 303 9.72 42.10 -14.33
C ALA A 303 9.82 40.92 -15.32
N PRO A 304 11.00 40.28 -15.54
CA PRO A 304 11.07 39.06 -16.36
C PRO A 304 10.24 37.90 -15.81
N ILE A 305 10.23 37.70 -14.48
CA ILE A 305 9.45 36.64 -13.83
C ILE A 305 7.95 36.96 -13.89
N GLU A 306 7.55 38.21 -13.70
CA GLU A 306 6.16 38.67 -13.80
C GLU A 306 5.62 38.50 -15.23
N ALA A 307 6.42 38.75 -16.27
CA ALA A 307 6.06 38.45 -17.66
C ALA A 307 5.81 36.95 -17.90
N VAL A 308 6.72 36.07 -17.44
CA VAL A 308 6.60 34.60 -17.58
C VAL A 308 5.40 34.02 -16.81
N PHE A 309 4.99 34.63 -15.70
CA PHE A 309 3.76 34.24 -15.01
C PHE A 309 2.50 34.85 -15.64
N THR A 310 2.59 36.03 -16.25
CA THR A 310 1.43 36.73 -16.83
C THR A 310 0.93 36.05 -18.11
N ASP A 311 1.84 35.55 -18.95
CA ASP A 311 1.54 34.83 -20.18
C ASP A 311 1.01 33.40 -19.91
N PRO A 312 -0.26 33.09 -20.26
CA PRO A 312 -0.84 31.76 -20.03
C PRO A 312 -0.39 30.70 -21.05
N THR A 313 0.36 31.06 -22.09
CA THR A 313 0.84 30.09 -23.10
C THR A 313 1.97 29.19 -22.59
N TYR A 314 2.63 29.57 -21.50
CA TYR A 314 3.64 28.73 -20.86
C TYR A 314 3.01 27.48 -20.22
N GLY A 315 3.32 26.31 -20.76
CA GLY A 315 3.09 25.03 -20.10
C GLY A 315 4.03 24.85 -18.88
N LYS A 316 3.89 23.73 -18.17
CA LYS A 316 4.63 23.48 -16.93
C LYS A 316 6.15 23.53 -17.13
N PHE A 317 6.67 22.88 -18.17
CA PHE A 317 8.10 22.73 -18.40
C PHE A 317 8.70 24.00 -19.04
N GLU A 318 7.98 24.61 -19.98
CA GLU A 318 8.34 25.84 -20.67
C GLU A 318 8.47 27.01 -19.68
N ARG A 319 7.57 27.07 -18.69
CA ARG A 319 7.66 28.01 -17.55
C ARG A 319 8.89 27.74 -16.70
N GLY A 320 9.25 26.48 -16.47
CA GLY A 320 10.47 26.07 -15.79
C GLY A 320 11.72 26.57 -16.53
N GLU A 321 11.87 26.22 -17.82
CA GLU A 321 12.99 26.64 -18.66
C GLU A 321 13.10 28.17 -18.82
N ALA A 322 11.98 28.89 -18.80
CA ALA A 322 11.98 30.36 -18.81
C ALA A 322 12.53 30.93 -17.48
N LEU A 323 12.08 30.40 -16.34
CA LEU A 323 12.55 30.81 -15.00
C LEU A 323 14.01 30.42 -14.74
N ASP A 324 14.47 29.26 -15.24
CA ASP A 324 15.86 28.83 -15.15
C ASP A 324 16.78 29.71 -16.01
N ARG A 325 16.34 30.13 -17.21
CA ARG A 325 17.07 31.11 -18.02
C ARG A 325 17.21 32.45 -17.31
N ILE A 326 16.12 33.01 -16.78
CA ILE A 326 16.18 34.24 -15.98
C ILE A 326 17.13 34.08 -14.78
N THR A 327 17.12 32.92 -14.11
CA THR A 327 18.03 32.62 -13.00
C THR A 327 19.51 32.54 -13.44
N GLN A 328 19.79 32.10 -14.67
CA GLN A 328 21.14 32.09 -15.26
C GLN A 328 21.59 33.48 -15.73
N ASP A 329 20.69 34.28 -16.27
CA ASP A 329 20.98 35.67 -16.68
C ASP A 329 21.30 36.54 -15.46
N VAL A 330 20.46 36.50 -14.42
CA VAL A 330 20.70 37.19 -13.14
C VAL A 330 21.96 36.66 -12.45
N ARG A 331 22.28 35.37 -12.59
CA ARG A 331 23.56 34.83 -12.09
C ARG A 331 24.75 35.49 -12.78
N ARG A 332 24.74 35.55 -14.11
CA ARG A 332 25.85 36.09 -14.91
C ARG A 332 26.17 37.53 -14.53
N GLU A 333 25.16 38.38 -14.36
CA GLU A 333 25.36 39.78 -13.94
C GLU A 333 26.00 39.88 -12.54
N ILE A 334 25.59 39.03 -11.59
CA ILE A 334 26.17 38.98 -10.24
C ILE A 334 27.59 38.35 -10.25
N GLU A 335 27.88 37.43 -11.17
CA GLU A 335 29.23 36.89 -11.42
C GLU A 335 30.17 37.94 -12.03
N GLU A 336 29.69 38.76 -12.97
CA GLU A 336 30.45 39.88 -13.57
C GLU A 336 30.78 40.99 -12.56
N GLU A 337 29.91 41.22 -11.57
CA GLU A 337 30.18 42.11 -10.43
C GLU A 337 31.07 41.49 -9.32
N GLY A 338 31.31 40.18 -9.34
CA GLY A 338 32.11 39.47 -8.34
C GLY A 338 31.45 39.28 -6.96
N ASP A 339 30.12 39.36 -6.87
CA ASP A 339 29.37 39.33 -5.61
C ASP A 339 29.12 37.89 -5.12
N GLU A 340 30.17 37.31 -4.53
CA GLU A 340 30.19 35.95 -3.97
C GLU A 340 29.15 35.69 -2.86
N GLU A 341 28.56 36.71 -2.23
CA GLU A 341 27.51 36.52 -1.22
C GLU A 341 26.14 36.35 -1.88
N SER A 342 25.79 37.26 -2.80
CA SER A 342 24.54 37.17 -3.54
C SER A 342 24.47 35.92 -4.40
N LEU A 343 25.58 35.44 -4.99
CA LEU A 343 25.61 34.16 -5.73
C LEU A 343 25.23 32.96 -4.87
N LYS A 344 25.66 32.91 -3.60
CA LYS A 344 25.33 31.82 -2.67
C LYS A 344 23.87 31.89 -2.20
N ALA A 345 23.30 33.09 -2.11
CA ALA A 345 21.89 33.30 -1.78
C ALA A 345 20.93 33.20 -2.98
N LEU A 346 21.43 33.31 -4.22
CA LEU A 346 20.64 33.55 -5.43
C LEU A 346 19.43 32.60 -5.60
N PRO A 347 19.54 31.26 -5.47
CA PRO A 347 18.39 30.37 -5.68
C PRO A 347 17.23 30.64 -4.73
N LYS A 348 17.54 30.89 -3.44
CA LYS A 348 16.57 31.25 -2.41
C LYS A 348 16.02 32.67 -2.61
N THR A 349 16.80 33.56 -3.22
CA THR A 349 16.41 34.93 -3.52
C THR A 349 15.43 34.99 -4.69
N VAL A 350 15.73 34.29 -5.79
CA VAL A 350 14.80 34.15 -6.94
C VAL A 350 13.51 33.48 -6.50
N ASP A 351 13.55 32.43 -5.66
CA ASP A 351 12.33 31.82 -5.15
C ASP A 351 11.50 32.75 -4.25
N THR A 352 12.16 33.58 -3.44
CA THR A 352 11.47 34.63 -2.64
C THR A 352 10.79 35.67 -3.53
N VAL A 353 11.44 36.10 -4.63
CA VAL A 353 10.86 37.02 -5.61
C VAL A 353 9.68 36.37 -6.35
N ARG A 354 9.82 35.12 -6.81
CA ARG A 354 8.73 34.31 -7.41
C ARG A 354 7.53 34.23 -6.46
N LYS A 355 7.77 33.90 -5.18
CA LYS A 355 6.73 33.85 -4.15
C LYS A 355 6.02 35.19 -3.99
N GLY A 356 6.75 36.30 -4.00
CA GLY A 356 6.18 37.66 -3.93
C GLY A 356 5.22 37.97 -5.09
N ILE A 357 5.67 37.74 -6.33
CA ILE A 357 4.89 38.03 -7.55
C ILE A 357 3.62 37.18 -7.62
N VAL A 358 3.75 35.85 -7.50
CA VAL A 358 2.62 34.92 -7.60
C VAL A 358 1.53 35.25 -6.57
N ARG A 359 1.92 35.59 -5.35
CA ARG A 359 0.95 35.91 -4.28
C ARG A 359 0.30 37.28 -4.47
N ARG A 360 1.07 38.30 -4.86
CA ARG A 360 0.55 39.62 -5.21
C ARG A 360 -0.54 39.50 -6.28
N ARG A 361 -0.24 38.76 -7.36
CA ARG A 361 -1.17 38.56 -8.48
C ARG A 361 -2.45 37.84 -8.05
N ILE A 362 -2.33 36.70 -7.35
CA ILE A 362 -3.48 35.93 -6.88
C ILE A 362 -4.38 36.78 -5.97
N ILE A 363 -3.82 37.58 -5.06
CA ILE A 363 -4.58 38.45 -4.15
C ILE A 363 -5.22 39.63 -4.90
N ALA A 364 -4.47 40.34 -5.75
CA ALA A 364 -4.91 41.59 -6.38
C ALA A 364 -5.78 41.41 -7.63
N GLU A 365 -5.45 40.45 -8.50
CA GLU A 365 -6.16 40.19 -9.77
C GLU A 365 -7.20 39.06 -9.64
N GLY A 366 -7.01 38.12 -8.71
CA GLY A 366 -7.80 36.89 -8.65
C GLY A 366 -7.49 35.88 -9.77
N LEU A 367 -6.43 36.12 -10.53
CA LEU A 367 -5.98 35.28 -11.65
C LEU A 367 -4.84 34.34 -11.24
N ARG A 368 -4.81 33.15 -11.85
CA ARG A 368 -3.84 32.07 -11.58
C ARG A 368 -2.81 31.93 -12.69
N LEU A 369 -1.80 31.10 -12.43
CA LEU A 369 -0.62 30.94 -13.28
C LEU A 369 -0.91 30.26 -14.63
N ASP A 370 -2.05 29.57 -14.73
CA ASP A 370 -2.60 28.90 -15.91
C ASP A 370 -3.85 29.63 -16.46
N GLY A 371 -4.10 30.87 -16.02
CA GLY A 371 -5.25 31.68 -16.43
C GLY A 371 -6.59 31.31 -15.77
N ARG A 372 -6.67 30.22 -15.00
CA ARG A 372 -7.90 29.82 -14.29
C ARG A 372 -8.33 30.83 -13.25
N ARG A 373 -9.61 30.77 -12.89
CA ARG A 373 -10.16 31.40 -11.69
C ARG A 373 -9.84 30.62 -10.40
N LEU A 374 -9.99 31.31 -9.27
CA LEU A 374 -9.79 30.78 -7.92
C LEU A 374 -10.64 29.54 -7.61
N ASP A 375 -11.86 29.49 -8.16
CA ASP A 375 -12.88 28.47 -7.94
C ASP A 375 -12.91 27.33 -8.99
N GLU A 376 -11.96 27.33 -9.93
CA GLU A 376 -12.00 26.50 -11.14
C GLU A 376 -11.11 25.24 -11.07
N VAL A 377 -11.67 24.09 -11.46
CA VAL A 377 -10.97 22.79 -11.55
C VAL A 377 -10.32 22.64 -12.94
N ARG A 378 -9.14 21.99 -13.04
CA ARG A 378 -8.50 21.72 -14.35
C ARG A 378 -9.34 20.77 -15.23
N PRO A 379 -9.15 20.79 -16.56
CA PRO A 379 -9.73 19.80 -17.47
C PRO A 379 -9.54 18.36 -17.00
N LEU A 380 -10.62 17.58 -17.03
CA LEU A 380 -10.69 16.21 -16.54
C LEU A 380 -10.71 15.21 -17.71
N PHE A 381 -10.00 14.10 -17.53
CA PHE A 381 -10.10 12.92 -18.39
C PHE A 381 -10.19 11.67 -17.51
N CYS A 382 -11.15 10.79 -17.82
CA CYS A 382 -11.41 9.54 -17.13
C CYS A 382 -11.49 8.40 -18.16
N GLU A 383 -10.89 7.26 -17.85
CA GLU A 383 -10.94 6.05 -18.68
C GLU A 383 -10.91 4.81 -17.76
N ALA A 384 -11.85 3.88 -17.92
CA ALA A 384 -12.00 2.68 -17.09
C ALA A 384 -11.86 1.39 -17.91
N GLY A 385 -11.07 0.43 -17.43
CA GLY A 385 -10.78 -0.81 -18.16
C GLY A 385 -9.69 -0.70 -19.21
N ASN A 386 -8.82 0.30 -19.12
CA ASN A 386 -7.75 0.57 -20.08
C ASN A 386 -6.68 -0.54 -20.17
N LEU A 387 -6.66 -1.49 -19.22
CA LEU A 387 -5.79 -2.67 -19.24
C LEU A 387 -6.60 -3.98 -19.11
N PRO A 388 -7.26 -4.47 -20.18
CA PRO A 388 -8.24 -5.58 -20.14
C PRO A 388 -7.75 -6.96 -19.66
N GLN A 389 -6.46 -7.13 -19.35
CA GLN A 389 -5.91 -8.35 -18.75
C GLN A 389 -5.87 -8.32 -17.22
N LEU A 390 -6.05 -7.15 -16.60
CA LEU A 390 -6.08 -6.98 -15.15
C LEU A 390 -7.49 -7.26 -14.61
N HIS A 391 -7.62 -7.35 -13.29
CA HIS A 391 -8.94 -7.53 -12.67
C HIS A 391 -9.76 -6.24 -12.74
N GLY A 392 -9.10 -5.08 -12.55
CA GLY A 392 -9.64 -3.77 -12.91
C GLY A 392 -8.53 -2.72 -13.05
N SER A 393 -8.83 -1.61 -13.72
CA SER A 393 -7.89 -0.61 -14.19
C SER A 393 -8.57 0.73 -14.51
N SER A 394 -7.84 1.83 -14.40
CA SER A 394 -8.31 3.14 -14.89
C SER A 394 -7.16 4.13 -15.09
N LEU A 395 -7.32 5.04 -16.04
CA LEU A 395 -6.52 6.26 -16.15
C LEU A 395 -7.37 7.46 -15.71
N PHE A 396 -6.80 8.32 -14.87
CA PHE A 396 -7.39 9.61 -14.50
C PHE A 396 -6.37 10.71 -14.74
N SER A 397 -6.76 11.75 -15.48
CA SER A 397 -5.99 12.99 -15.61
C SER A 397 -6.80 14.20 -15.15
N ARG A 398 -6.10 15.17 -14.54
CA ARG A 398 -6.63 16.48 -14.16
C ARG A 398 -5.59 17.54 -14.47
N GLY A 399 -5.67 18.09 -15.68
CA GLY A 399 -4.53 18.71 -16.36
C GLY A 399 -3.29 17.80 -16.33
N ASP A 400 -2.12 18.37 -16.09
CA ASP A 400 -0.81 17.69 -16.09
C ASP A 400 -0.59 16.71 -14.91
N THR A 401 -1.58 16.49 -14.04
CA THR A 401 -1.57 15.37 -13.08
C THR A 401 -2.29 14.17 -13.70
N GLN A 402 -1.58 13.06 -13.90
CA GLN A 402 -2.12 11.81 -14.42
C GLN A 402 -1.73 10.62 -13.52
N VAL A 403 -2.70 9.76 -13.21
CA VAL A 403 -2.51 8.55 -12.40
C VAL A 403 -3.15 7.34 -13.09
N LEU A 404 -2.37 6.27 -13.23
CA LEU A 404 -2.85 4.94 -13.57
C LEU A 404 -3.13 4.18 -12.28
N CYS A 405 -4.38 3.76 -12.06
CA CYS A 405 -4.72 2.81 -10.99
C CYS A 405 -5.04 1.44 -11.56
N THR A 406 -4.64 0.41 -10.83
CA THR A 406 -4.89 -1.00 -11.15
C THR A 406 -5.32 -1.74 -9.89
N VAL A 407 -6.26 -2.68 -10.04
CA VAL A 407 -6.83 -3.46 -8.94
C VAL A 407 -6.47 -4.93 -9.13
N THR A 408 -6.05 -5.57 -8.04
CA THR A 408 -5.81 -7.00 -7.95
C THR A 408 -6.61 -7.58 -6.78
N LEU A 409 -7.53 -8.50 -7.09
CA LEU A 409 -8.27 -9.29 -6.12
C LEU A 409 -7.50 -10.58 -5.79
N GLY A 410 -7.52 -10.98 -4.51
CA GLY A 410 -6.88 -12.17 -3.96
C GLY A 410 -7.73 -12.85 -2.88
N ALA A 411 -7.23 -13.96 -2.33
CA ALA A 411 -7.92 -14.72 -1.29
C ALA A 411 -7.79 -14.06 0.10
N PRO A 412 -8.66 -14.38 1.08
CA PRO A 412 -8.51 -13.92 2.46
C PRO A 412 -7.12 -14.20 3.07
N GLY A 413 -6.47 -15.29 2.65
CA GLY A 413 -5.11 -15.64 3.08
C GLY A 413 -3.99 -14.74 2.54
N ASP A 414 -4.26 -13.93 1.52
CA ASP A 414 -3.32 -12.96 0.94
C ASP A 414 -3.33 -11.60 1.69
N ALA A 415 -4.20 -11.42 2.69
CA ALA A 415 -4.30 -10.20 3.48
C ALA A 415 -2.99 -9.92 4.25
N GLN A 416 -2.50 -8.68 4.19
CA GLN A 416 -1.24 -8.29 4.82
C GLN A 416 -1.37 -8.37 6.34
N ARG A 417 -0.47 -9.09 7.00
CA ARG A 417 -0.39 -9.11 8.47
C ARG A 417 0.27 -7.84 8.99
N LEU A 418 -0.27 -7.28 10.08
CA LEU A 418 0.23 -6.07 10.73
C LEU A 418 0.79 -6.40 12.13
N ASP A 419 2.10 -6.26 12.29
CA ASP A 419 2.76 -6.32 13.61
C ASP A 419 2.72 -4.93 14.30
N SER A 420 1.54 -4.42 14.67
CA SER A 420 1.40 -3.16 15.44
C SER A 420 0.93 -3.42 16.87
N LEU A 421 1.13 -2.46 17.78
CA LEU A 421 0.62 -2.54 19.15
C LEU A 421 -0.90 -2.31 19.23
N VAL A 422 -1.51 -1.65 18.25
CA VAL A 422 -2.93 -1.27 18.25
C VAL A 422 -3.57 -1.43 16.86
N GLY A 423 -4.88 -1.65 16.83
CA GLY A 423 -5.65 -1.81 15.59
C GLY A 423 -5.71 -3.28 15.11
N PRO A 424 -6.14 -3.51 13.86
CA PRO A 424 -6.35 -4.86 13.34
C PRO A 424 -5.02 -5.57 13.03
N SER A 425 -4.96 -6.88 13.29
CA SER A 425 -3.79 -7.73 13.00
C SER A 425 -3.63 -8.08 11.52
N THR A 426 -4.62 -7.75 10.68
CA THR A 426 -4.60 -7.97 9.23
C THR A 426 -5.21 -6.79 8.47
N LYS A 427 -4.78 -6.61 7.22
CA LYS A 427 -5.16 -5.52 6.32
C LYS A 427 -5.64 -6.13 5.00
N ARG A 428 -6.97 -6.27 4.82
CA ARG A 428 -7.60 -6.84 3.61
C ARG A 428 -7.59 -5.89 2.41
N PHE A 429 -7.48 -4.58 2.65
CA PHE A 429 -7.48 -3.52 1.64
C PHE A 429 -6.15 -2.77 1.72
N MET A 430 -5.39 -2.73 0.61
CA MET A 430 -4.04 -2.18 0.55
C MET A 430 -3.90 -1.25 -0.65
N LEU A 431 -3.49 0.01 -0.45
CA LEU A 431 -3.17 0.94 -1.52
C LEU A 431 -1.66 1.23 -1.58
N HIS A 432 -1.01 0.70 -2.61
CA HIS A 432 0.40 0.98 -2.91
C HIS A 432 0.48 2.13 -3.92
N TYR A 433 0.84 3.32 -3.43
CA TYR A 433 1.12 4.50 -4.25
C TYR A 433 2.61 4.52 -4.65
N SER A 434 2.91 4.97 -5.86
CA SER A 434 4.28 5.09 -6.39
C SER A 434 4.44 6.36 -7.22
N PHE A 435 5.52 7.09 -6.97
CA PHE A 435 5.89 8.36 -7.58
C PHE A 435 7.22 8.21 -8.33
N PRO A 436 7.20 7.64 -9.55
CA PRO A 436 8.42 7.43 -10.32
C PRO A 436 8.98 8.78 -10.81
N PRO A 437 10.30 8.97 -10.87
CA PRO A 437 10.89 10.29 -11.12
C PRO A 437 10.58 10.85 -12.53
N PHE A 438 10.21 9.99 -13.49
CA PHE A 438 9.77 10.43 -14.81
C PHE A 438 8.49 11.28 -14.78
N CYS A 439 7.61 11.15 -13.76
CA CYS A 439 6.35 11.90 -13.71
C CYS A 439 6.54 13.42 -13.46
N ILE A 440 7.77 13.84 -13.18
CA ILE A 440 8.22 15.23 -13.10
C ILE A 440 9.43 15.52 -14.01
N ASN A 441 9.76 14.61 -14.93
CA ASN A 441 10.92 14.66 -15.83
C ASN A 441 12.30 14.69 -15.11
N GLU A 442 12.44 13.97 -13.98
CA GLU A 442 13.69 13.88 -13.21
C GLU A 442 14.37 12.49 -13.29
N VAL A 443 15.65 12.43 -12.89
CA VAL A 443 16.42 11.19 -12.72
C VAL A 443 16.64 10.91 -11.22
N GLY A 444 15.82 10.01 -10.66
CA GLY A 444 15.84 9.65 -9.24
C GLY A 444 16.26 8.21 -8.93
N LYS A 445 16.98 8.01 -7.82
CA LYS A 445 17.29 6.67 -7.29
C LYS A 445 16.09 6.11 -6.50
N ARG A 446 15.51 4.99 -6.93
CA ARG A 446 14.50 4.27 -6.12
C ARG A 446 15.17 3.55 -4.95
N ALA A 447 14.79 3.86 -3.71
CA ALA A 447 15.39 3.28 -2.50
C ALA A 447 14.38 3.15 -1.35
N GLY A 448 14.09 1.91 -0.95
CA GLY A 448 13.26 1.61 0.23
C GLY A 448 11.81 2.06 0.13
N LEU A 449 11.18 2.30 1.29
CA LEU A 449 9.84 2.90 1.41
C LEU A 449 9.99 4.42 1.60
N ASN A 450 9.51 5.21 0.65
CA ASN A 450 9.51 6.66 0.77
C ASN A 450 8.39 7.13 1.72
N ARG A 451 8.73 7.96 2.71
CA ARG A 451 7.77 8.55 3.66
C ARG A 451 6.63 9.29 2.95
N ARG A 452 6.88 9.99 1.84
CA ARG A 452 5.84 10.73 1.10
C ARG A 452 4.91 9.79 0.33
N GLU A 453 5.46 8.76 -0.32
CA GLU A 453 4.66 7.76 -1.06
C GLU A 453 3.71 7.00 -0.13
N VAL A 454 4.21 6.54 1.03
CA VAL A 454 3.39 5.91 2.06
C VAL A 454 2.29 6.86 2.56
N GLY A 455 2.64 8.11 2.90
CA GLY A 455 1.67 9.09 3.38
C GLY A 455 0.57 9.45 2.36
N HIS A 456 0.92 9.52 1.07
CA HIS A 456 -0.05 9.72 -0.02
C HIS A 456 -0.93 8.47 -0.23
N GLY A 457 -0.32 7.27 -0.16
CA GLY A 457 -1.02 6.00 -0.30
C GLY A 457 -2.08 5.79 0.78
N THR A 458 -1.71 5.92 2.06
CA THR A 458 -2.65 5.76 3.18
C THR A 458 -3.75 6.82 3.20
N LEU A 459 -3.52 8.04 2.69
CA LEU A 459 -4.59 9.04 2.55
C LEU A 459 -5.65 8.59 1.54
N ALA A 460 -5.24 8.10 0.37
CA ALA A 460 -6.17 7.58 -0.62
C ALA A 460 -6.83 6.27 -0.15
N GLU A 461 -6.11 5.44 0.61
CA GLU A 461 -6.64 4.23 1.22
C GLU A 461 -7.77 4.54 2.22
N LYS A 462 -7.58 5.51 3.12
CA LYS A 462 -8.61 6.02 4.04
C LYS A 462 -9.87 6.46 3.31
N ALA A 463 -9.71 7.21 2.22
CA ALA A 463 -10.81 7.76 1.43
C ALA A 463 -11.68 6.68 0.76
N LEU A 464 -11.04 5.63 0.23
CA LEU A 464 -11.71 4.55 -0.50
C LEU A 464 -12.25 3.44 0.42
N LEU A 465 -11.59 3.18 1.56
CA LEU A 465 -12.04 2.20 2.54
C LEU A 465 -13.44 2.52 3.11
N ALA A 466 -13.82 3.80 3.14
CA ALA A 466 -15.11 4.27 3.64
C ALA A 466 -16.33 3.83 2.81
N VAL A 467 -16.16 3.58 1.50
CA VAL A 467 -17.24 3.13 0.59
C VAL A 467 -17.17 1.63 0.26
N LEU A 468 -16.17 0.93 0.79
CA LEU A 468 -15.87 -0.47 0.49
C LEU A 468 -16.83 -1.42 1.25
N PRO A 469 -17.48 -2.39 0.58
CA PRO A 469 -18.37 -3.35 1.24
C PRO A 469 -17.70 -4.12 2.38
N PRO A 470 -18.46 -4.47 3.44
CA PRO A 470 -17.94 -5.19 4.60
C PRO A 470 -17.49 -6.62 4.24
N GLU A 471 -16.67 -7.23 5.10
CA GLU A 471 -15.94 -8.48 4.78
C GLU A 471 -16.85 -9.72 4.66
N ASN A 472 -18.01 -9.72 5.30
CA ASN A 472 -19.05 -10.76 5.16
C ASN A 472 -19.57 -10.85 3.72
N GLU A 473 -19.75 -9.70 3.06
CA GLU A 473 -20.22 -9.55 1.68
C GLU A 473 -19.07 -9.68 0.68
N LEU A 474 -17.96 -8.97 0.91
CA LEU A 474 -16.81 -8.91 0.00
C LEU A 474 -15.57 -9.53 0.63
N ARG A 475 -15.46 -10.85 0.44
CA ARG A 475 -14.40 -11.73 0.98
C ARG A 475 -13.09 -11.74 0.20
N TYR A 476 -12.91 -10.83 -0.75
CA TYR A 476 -11.65 -10.67 -1.46
C TYR A 476 -10.66 -9.85 -0.62
N THR A 477 -9.40 -10.26 -0.62
CA THR A 477 -8.29 -9.32 -0.36
C THR A 477 -8.13 -8.44 -1.59
N ILE A 478 -7.96 -7.13 -1.39
CA ILE A 478 -7.94 -6.14 -2.46
C ILE A 478 -6.64 -5.35 -2.35
N ARG A 479 -5.89 -5.34 -3.45
CA ARG A 479 -4.70 -4.50 -3.63
C ARG A 479 -4.94 -3.52 -4.76
N ILE A 480 -4.78 -2.23 -4.47
CA ILE A 480 -4.67 -1.17 -5.46
C ILE A 480 -3.20 -0.84 -5.67
N ASN A 481 -2.77 -0.76 -6.92
CA ASN A 481 -1.50 -0.19 -7.34
C ASN A 481 -1.79 1.14 -8.05
N SER A 482 -1.24 2.24 -7.54
CA SER A 482 -1.38 3.60 -8.06
C SER A 482 -0.03 4.11 -8.55
N GLU A 483 0.14 4.20 -9.85
CA GLU A 483 1.37 4.70 -10.47
C GLU A 483 1.11 6.09 -11.07
N VAL A 484 1.80 7.10 -10.54
CA VAL A 484 1.73 8.47 -11.03
C VAL A 484 2.50 8.56 -12.33
N MET A 485 1.81 8.92 -13.43
CA MET A 485 2.40 9.03 -14.77
C MET A 485 2.86 10.44 -15.08
N ALA A 486 2.10 11.44 -14.64
CA ALA A 486 2.46 12.85 -14.66
C ALA A 486 1.99 13.54 -13.37
N SER A 487 2.68 14.59 -12.93
CA SER A 487 2.39 15.26 -11.66
C SER A 487 2.55 16.77 -11.76
N ASP A 488 1.43 17.51 -11.67
CA ASP A 488 1.45 18.95 -11.41
C ASP A 488 0.43 19.40 -10.34
N GLY A 489 0.19 18.56 -9.33
CA GLY A 489 -0.63 18.93 -8.17
C GLY A 489 -1.50 17.78 -7.68
N SER A 490 -1.46 17.55 -6.36
CA SER A 490 -2.30 16.61 -5.61
C SER A 490 -2.58 15.27 -6.29
N THR A 491 -1.50 14.60 -6.69
CA THR A 491 -1.52 13.23 -7.24
C THR A 491 -2.22 12.23 -6.32
N SER A 492 -2.16 12.40 -5.00
CA SER A 492 -2.89 11.54 -4.04
C SER A 492 -4.42 11.69 -4.13
N MET A 493 -4.93 12.84 -4.58
CA MET A 493 -6.35 13.02 -4.85
C MET A 493 -6.76 12.47 -6.23
N ALA A 494 -5.88 12.55 -7.23
CA ALA A 494 -6.05 11.81 -8.48
C ALA A 494 -6.06 10.28 -8.26
N THR A 495 -5.23 9.77 -7.34
CA THR A 495 -5.25 8.36 -6.87
C THR A 495 -6.59 7.97 -6.24
N VAL A 496 -7.30 8.87 -5.56
CA VAL A 496 -8.65 8.58 -5.05
C VAL A 496 -9.63 8.40 -6.20
N CYS A 497 -9.65 9.33 -7.16
CA CYS A 497 -10.56 9.25 -8.31
C CYS A 497 -10.29 7.99 -9.15
N ALA A 498 -9.04 7.77 -9.55
CA ALA A 498 -8.61 6.58 -10.28
C ALA A 498 -8.88 5.29 -9.49
N GLY A 499 -8.52 5.26 -8.20
CA GLY A 499 -8.80 4.11 -7.35
C GLY A 499 -10.30 3.77 -7.26
N SER A 500 -11.17 4.79 -7.19
CA SER A 500 -12.63 4.59 -7.19
C SER A 500 -13.14 4.00 -8.51
N MET A 501 -12.65 4.47 -9.66
CA MET A 501 -13.02 3.92 -10.97
C MET A 501 -12.48 2.51 -11.18
N ALA A 502 -11.20 2.26 -10.89
CA ALA A 502 -10.58 0.94 -11.07
C ALA A 502 -11.20 -0.14 -10.16
N LEU A 503 -11.76 0.23 -9.00
CA LEU A 503 -12.54 -0.68 -8.14
C LEU A 503 -13.89 -1.06 -8.77
N MET A 504 -14.60 -0.10 -9.39
CA MET A 504 -15.84 -0.41 -10.12
C MET A 504 -15.58 -1.19 -11.41
N ASP A 505 -14.50 -0.89 -12.14
CA ASP A 505 -14.02 -1.69 -13.27
C ASP A 505 -13.73 -3.15 -12.85
N ALA A 506 -13.16 -3.33 -11.65
CA ALA A 506 -12.96 -4.65 -11.02
C ALA A 506 -14.24 -5.34 -10.53
N GLY A 507 -15.42 -4.80 -10.84
CA GLY A 507 -16.71 -5.36 -10.43
C GLY A 507 -16.93 -5.40 -8.91
N ILE A 508 -16.19 -4.61 -8.13
CA ILE A 508 -16.43 -4.48 -6.70
C ILE A 508 -17.68 -3.62 -6.50
N PRO A 509 -18.69 -4.07 -5.74
CA PRO A 509 -19.92 -3.32 -5.51
C PRO A 509 -19.73 -2.18 -4.51
N LEU A 510 -18.93 -1.17 -4.88
CA LEU A 510 -18.79 0.06 -4.10
C LEU A 510 -20.15 0.73 -3.88
N SER A 511 -20.36 1.25 -2.68
CA SER A 511 -21.62 1.93 -2.33
C SER A 511 -21.84 3.22 -3.12
N LYS A 512 -20.78 3.99 -3.40
CA LYS A 512 -20.75 5.22 -4.22
C LYS A 512 -19.34 5.45 -4.79
N HIS A 513 -19.21 6.36 -5.75
CA HIS A 513 -17.91 6.94 -6.10
C HIS A 513 -17.35 7.85 -5.00
N VAL A 514 -16.03 7.93 -4.92
CA VAL A 514 -15.27 8.87 -4.10
C VAL A 514 -14.35 9.68 -5.01
N ALA A 515 -14.44 11.01 -4.96
CA ALA A 515 -13.52 11.92 -5.62
C ALA A 515 -12.66 12.66 -4.60
N GLY A 516 -11.47 13.09 -5.02
CA GLY A 516 -10.56 13.90 -4.22
C GLY A 516 -10.22 15.24 -4.88
N VAL A 517 -10.14 16.31 -4.09
CA VAL A 517 -9.68 17.64 -4.49
C VAL A 517 -8.68 18.20 -3.48
N SER A 518 -7.78 19.06 -3.96
CA SER A 518 -6.89 19.87 -3.11
C SER A 518 -7.26 21.33 -3.21
N VAL A 519 -7.45 21.97 -2.05
CA VAL A 519 -7.66 23.40 -1.89
C VAL A 519 -6.41 24.02 -1.26
N GLY A 520 -5.99 25.19 -1.75
CA GLY A 520 -4.89 25.96 -1.21
C GLY A 520 -5.33 27.29 -0.61
N LEU A 521 -4.40 27.95 0.07
CA LEU A 521 -4.56 29.30 0.62
C LEU A 521 -3.34 30.14 0.27
N VAL A 522 -3.59 31.38 -0.14
CA VAL A 522 -2.58 32.44 -0.23
C VAL A 522 -3.02 33.59 0.67
N THR A 523 -2.16 33.97 1.61
CA THR A 523 -2.42 35.06 2.58
C THR A 523 -1.51 36.27 2.33
N ASP A 524 -2.03 37.48 2.58
CA ASP A 524 -1.20 38.62 2.99
C ASP A 524 -1.16 38.66 4.52
N VAL A 525 0.02 38.84 5.10
CA VAL A 525 0.25 38.73 6.55
C VAL A 525 1.09 39.91 7.01
N ASP A 526 0.65 40.57 8.07
CA ASP A 526 1.45 41.64 8.67
C ASP A 526 2.78 41.09 9.23
N PRO A 527 3.95 41.56 8.75
CA PRO A 527 5.24 41.03 9.21
C PRO A 527 5.54 41.31 10.69
N SER A 528 4.86 42.29 11.31
CA SER A 528 5.11 42.69 12.70
C SER A 528 4.17 42.02 13.70
N THR A 529 2.94 41.67 13.30
CA THR A 529 1.95 41.05 14.19
C THR A 529 1.60 39.59 13.85
N GLY A 530 1.95 39.09 12.66
CA GLY A 530 1.61 37.72 12.23
C GLY A 530 0.11 37.49 12.05
N ILE A 531 -0.65 38.56 11.78
CA ILE A 531 -2.09 38.58 11.53
C ILE A 531 -2.32 38.65 10.01
N ILE A 532 -3.27 37.85 9.51
CA ILE A 532 -3.68 37.85 8.10
C ILE A 532 -4.48 39.12 7.82
N LYS A 533 -4.11 39.86 6.77
CA LYS A 533 -4.83 41.08 6.32
C LYS A 533 -5.87 40.77 5.25
N ASP A 534 -5.50 39.91 4.31
CA ASP A 534 -6.33 39.48 3.19
C ASP A 534 -5.91 38.06 2.77
N TYR A 535 -6.78 37.31 2.09
CA TYR A 535 -6.48 35.96 1.62
C TYR A 535 -7.33 35.52 0.43
N ARG A 536 -6.84 34.54 -0.32
CA ARG A 536 -7.58 33.85 -1.39
C ARG A 536 -7.48 32.34 -1.21
N ILE A 537 -8.62 31.67 -1.33
CA ILE A 537 -8.76 30.21 -1.35
C ILE A 537 -8.67 29.76 -2.81
N LEU A 538 -7.91 28.68 -3.09
CA LEU A 538 -7.61 28.20 -4.44
C LEU A 538 -8.11 26.76 -4.64
N THR A 539 -8.91 26.52 -5.66
CA THR A 539 -9.48 25.19 -5.98
C THR A 539 -8.59 24.43 -6.96
N ASP A 540 -8.34 23.15 -6.69
CA ASP A 540 -7.49 22.28 -7.50
C ASP A 540 -6.12 22.92 -7.85
N ILE A 541 -5.30 23.08 -6.81
CA ILE A 541 -3.98 23.73 -6.90
C ILE A 541 -2.96 23.00 -7.78
N LEU A 542 -2.17 23.81 -8.49
CA LEU A 542 -0.97 23.38 -9.20
C LEU A 542 0.16 23.02 -8.22
N GLY A 543 1.19 22.30 -8.68
CA GLY A 543 2.37 21.97 -7.89
C GLY A 543 3.14 23.22 -7.42
N LEU A 544 3.16 24.28 -8.25
CA LEU A 544 3.76 25.56 -7.91
C LEU A 544 2.89 26.41 -6.96
N GLU A 545 1.56 26.28 -7.05
CA GLU A 545 0.60 26.93 -6.13
C GLU A 545 0.62 26.30 -4.73
N ASP A 546 0.78 24.97 -4.63
CA ASP A 546 1.20 24.31 -3.38
C ASP A 546 2.48 24.98 -2.90
N HIS A 547 3.58 24.86 -3.65
CA HIS A 547 4.92 25.27 -3.21
C HIS A 547 4.97 26.69 -2.61
N LEU A 548 4.40 27.68 -3.32
CA LEU A 548 4.43 29.09 -2.94
C LEU A 548 3.28 29.53 -2.01
N GLY A 549 2.21 28.73 -1.90
CA GLY A 549 1.08 28.95 -0.99
C GLY A 549 1.41 28.73 0.50
N ASP A 550 0.38 28.79 1.32
CA ASP A 550 0.45 28.65 2.79
C ASP A 550 -0.25 27.40 3.32
N MET A 551 -1.18 26.84 2.53
CA MET A 551 -2.03 25.72 2.91
C MET A 551 -2.12 24.72 1.74
N ASP A 552 -2.11 23.44 2.07
CA ASP A 552 -2.38 22.31 1.18
C ASP A 552 -3.44 21.42 1.86
N PHE A 553 -4.70 21.64 1.51
CA PHE A 553 -5.88 21.02 2.12
C PHE A 553 -6.52 20.02 1.17
N LYS A 554 -6.26 18.72 1.39
CA LYS A 554 -6.78 17.62 0.58
C LYS A 554 -8.07 17.13 1.20
N ILE A 555 -9.15 17.07 0.42
CA ILE A 555 -10.45 16.53 0.83
C ILE A 555 -10.88 15.46 -0.17
N ALA A 556 -11.26 14.30 0.35
CA ALA A 556 -11.90 13.23 -0.41
C ALA A 556 -13.25 12.86 0.19
N GLY A 557 -14.20 12.47 -0.67
CA GLY A 557 -15.56 12.14 -0.25
C GLY A 557 -16.48 11.77 -1.42
N THR A 558 -17.72 11.47 -1.06
CA THR A 558 -18.82 11.16 -1.98
C THR A 558 -19.71 12.39 -2.18
N ARG A 559 -20.85 12.23 -2.87
CA ARG A 559 -21.92 13.24 -2.91
C ARG A 559 -22.60 13.46 -1.53
N ASN A 560 -22.54 12.48 -0.63
CA ASN A 560 -23.23 12.54 0.67
C ASN A 560 -22.38 13.12 1.80
N GLY A 561 -21.05 13.04 1.70
CA GLY A 561 -20.15 13.52 2.74
C GLY A 561 -18.68 13.18 2.51
N ILE A 562 -17.85 13.57 3.47
CA ILE A 562 -16.39 13.45 3.46
C ILE A 562 -15.97 12.06 3.96
N THR A 563 -14.97 11.48 3.31
CA THR A 563 -14.39 10.18 3.70
C THR A 563 -12.94 10.29 4.19
N ALA A 564 -12.17 11.28 3.72
CA ALA A 564 -10.85 11.58 4.28
C ALA A 564 -10.44 13.05 4.07
N ILE A 565 -9.60 13.56 4.99
CA ILE A 565 -8.97 14.89 4.88
C ILE A 565 -7.49 14.80 5.27
N GLN A 566 -6.67 15.63 4.63
CA GLN A 566 -5.32 15.95 5.09
C GLN A 566 -5.04 17.44 4.90
N LEU A 567 -4.92 18.19 6.00
CA LEU A 567 -4.53 19.59 6.02
C LEU A 567 -3.06 19.72 6.41
N ASP A 568 -2.26 20.33 5.55
CA ASP A 568 -0.91 20.77 5.84
C ASP A 568 -0.82 22.30 5.73
N ILE A 569 -0.23 22.94 6.75
CA ILE A 569 -0.09 24.40 6.86
C ILE A 569 1.40 24.72 7.00
N LYS A 570 1.87 25.71 6.24
CA LYS A 570 3.28 26.12 6.12
C LYS A 570 3.70 27.29 7.01
N PRO A 571 2.89 28.34 7.28
CA PRO A 571 3.18 29.29 8.35
C PRO A 571 2.95 28.66 9.73
N ALA A 572 3.20 29.43 10.79
CA ALA A 572 2.89 29.07 12.19
C ALA A 572 1.37 29.05 12.49
N GLY A 573 0.64 28.26 11.70
CA GLY A 573 -0.80 28.05 11.75
C GLY A 573 -1.65 29.14 11.09
N ILE A 574 -2.94 28.82 10.89
CA ILE A 574 -3.99 29.74 10.40
C ILE A 574 -5.24 29.67 11.30
N PRO A 575 -6.10 30.71 11.34
CA PRO A 575 -7.38 30.68 12.05
C PRO A 575 -8.29 29.54 11.58
N LEU A 576 -9.04 28.93 12.50
CA LEU A 576 -9.91 27.79 12.20
C LEU A 576 -11.02 28.16 11.20
N ASP A 577 -11.59 29.36 11.29
CA ASP A 577 -12.71 29.76 10.44
C ASP A 577 -12.35 29.79 8.94
N ILE A 578 -11.10 30.10 8.57
CA ILE A 578 -10.61 30.03 7.17
C ILE A 578 -10.55 28.57 6.68
N VAL A 579 -10.21 27.63 7.57
CA VAL A 579 -10.25 26.19 7.26
C VAL A 579 -11.69 25.75 7.02
N CYS A 580 -12.63 26.19 7.85
CA CYS A 580 -14.06 25.89 7.70
C CYS A 580 -14.65 26.49 6.41
N GLU A 581 -14.30 27.74 6.07
CA GLU A 581 -14.69 28.39 4.81
C GLU A 581 -14.27 27.56 3.58
N SER A 582 -13.07 26.98 3.61
CA SER A 582 -12.52 26.19 2.50
C SER A 582 -13.22 24.83 2.24
N LEU A 583 -14.17 24.40 3.09
CA LEU A 583 -14.99 23.21 2.87
C LEU A 583 -15.98 23.39 1.70
N GLU A 584 -16.58 24.57 1.55
CA GLU A 584 -17.60 24.89 0.54
C GLU A 584 -17.07 24.85 -0.92
N PRO A 585 -15.93 25.49 -1.27
CA PRO A 585 -15.36 25.34 -2.62
C PRO A 585 -14.87 23.91 -2.87
N ALA A 586 -14.34 23.22 -1.85
CA ALA A 586 -13.96 21.82 -1.96
C ALA A 586 -15.15 20.89 -2.25
N PHE A 587 -16.31 21.13 -1.62
CA PHE A 587 -17.55 20.41 -1.89
C PHE A 587 -18.00 20.57 -3.35
N LYS A 588 -18.04 21.81 -3.86
CA LYS A 588 -18.41 22.10 -5.26
C LYS A 588 -17.48 21.42 -6.27
N ALA A 589 -16.17 21.53 -6.05
CA ALA A 589 -15.18 20.88 -6.90
C ALA A 589 -15.25 19.34 -6.82
N ARG A 590 -15.53 18.78 -5.64
CA ARG A 590 -15.74 17.34 -5.44
C ARG A 590 -16.92 16.82 -6.25
N LEU A 591 -18.05 17.56 -6.27
CA LEU A 591 -19.20 17.23 -7.11
C LEU A 591 -18.85 17.27 -8.60
N GLN A 592 -18.21 18.35 -9.08
CA GLN A 592 -17.80 18.47 -10.49
C GLN A 592 -16.91 17.30 -10.96
N ILE A 593 -16.01 16.81 -10.11
CA ILE A 593 -15.16 15.66 -10.43
C ILE A 593 -15.97 14.36 -10.44
N LEU A 594 -16.90 14.16 -9.49
CA LEU A 594 -17.82 13.03 -9.47
C LEU A 594 -18.71 13.00 -10.72
N ASP A 595 -19.21 14.16 -11.17
CA ASP A 595 -20.04 14.29 -12.39
C ASP A 595 -19.30 13.78 -13.64
N HIS A 596 -17.97 13.91 -13.72
CA HIS A 596 -17.16 13.41 -14.84
C HIS A 596 -16.80 11.92 -14.67
N MET A 597 -16.51 11.46 -13.45
CA MET A 597 -16.23 10.04 -13.19
C MET A 597 -17.46 9.17 -13.49
N GLU A 598 -18.65 9.62 -13.08
CA GLU A 598 -19.93 8.94 -13.31
C GLU A 598 -20.36 8.91 -14.80
N GLN A 599 -19.74 9.71 -15.67
CA GLN A 599 -19.95 9.63 -17.13
C GLN A 599 -19.18 8.47 -17.78
N GLU A 600 -17.99 8.14 -17.25
CA GLU A 600 -17.16 7.04 -17.75
C GLU A 600 -17.58 5.69 -17.16
N ILE A 601 -17.86 5.66 -15.85
CA ILE A 601 -18.37 4.48 -15.16
C ILE A 601 -19.32 4.94 -14.04
N ASN A 602 -20.60 4.54 -14.11
CA ASN A 602 -21.61 4.89 -13.11
C ASN A 602 -21.96 3.74 -12.16
N ALA A 603 -21.54 2.52 -12.51
CA ALA A 603 -21.84 1.29 -11.80
C ALA A 603 -20.69 0.29 -11.92
N PRO A 604 -20.50 -0.59 -10.90
CA PRO A 604 -19.57 -1.71 -10.97
C PRO A 604 -19.84 -2.59 -12.21
N ARG A 605 -18.79 -2.94 -12.95
CA ARG A 605 -18.92 -3.80 -14.13
C ARG A 605 -19.39 -5.20 -13.72
N THR A 606 -20.30 -5.77 -14.51
CA THR A 606 -20.66 -7.19 -14.39
C THR A 606 -19.42 -8.03 -14.70
N LEU A 607 -18.89 -8.71 -13.68
CA LEU A 607 -17.67 -9.51 -13.74
C LEU A 607 -17.70 -10.53 -14.90
N ASP A 608 -17.01 -10.22 -16.01
CA ASP A 608 -16.92 -11.02 -17.24
C ASP A 608 -16.37 -12.44 -16.98
N GLU A 609 -16.86 -13.43 -17.72
CA GLU A 609 -16.50 -14.85 -17.56
C GLU A 609 -15.02 -15.13 -17.85
N ARG A 610 -14.41 -14.36 -18.75
CA ARG A 610 -13.15 -14.71 -19.41
C ARG A 610 -11.94 -14.61 -18.49
N ASN A 611 -11.91 -13.58 -17.65
CA ASN A 611 -10.73 -13.19 -16.87
C ASN A 611 -11.05 -12.63 -15.46
N SER A 612 -12.33 -12.60 -15.02
CA SER A 612 -12.70 -12.16 -13.68
C SER A 612 -12.42 -13.23 -12.62
N PRO A 613 -11.77 -12.87 -11.49
CA PRO A 613 -11.41 -13.85 -10.48
C PRO A 613 -12.65 -14.22 -9.67
N ARG A 614 -12.97 -15.51 -9.57
CA ARG A 614 -14.14 -16.01 -8.85
C ARG A 614 -13.74 -16.48 -7.44
N ILE A 615 -14.46 -15.99 -6.44
CA ILE A 615 -14.42 -16.52 -5.07
C ILE A 615 -15.66 -17.38 -4.82
N VAL A 616 -15.47 -18.53 -4.18
CA VAL A 616 -16.57 -19.34 -3.62
C VAL A 616 -16.16 -19.74 -2.21
N THR A 617 -17.01 -19.43 -1.22
CA THR A 617 -16.92 -20.07 0.10
C THR A 617 -17.96 -21.19 0.20
N LEU A 618 -17.52 -22.40 0.49
CA LEU A 618 -18.35 -23.55 0.82
C LEU A 618 -18.19 -23.88 2.31
N ASN A 619 -19.24 -24.39 2.94
CA ASN A 619 -19.21 -24.81 4.33
C ASN A 619 -19.12 -26.34 4.40
N TYR A 620 -18.20 -26.86 5.21
CA TYR A 620 -17.93 -28.30 5.34
C TYR A 620 -17.60 -28.66 6.80
N SER A 621 -17.78 -29.92 7.17
CA SER A 621 -17.36 -30.38 8.50
C SER A 621 -15.84 -30.27 8.68
N ASN A 622 -15.39 -30.02 9.92
CA ASN A 622 -13.96 -29.95 10.23
C ASN A 622 -13.21 -31.26 9.93
N GLU A 623 -13.90 -32.38 9.81
CA GLU A 623 -13.33 -33.65 9.36
C GLU A 623 -13.15 -33.72 7.84
N ALA A 624 -14.14 -33.27 7.05
CA ALA A 624 -14.00 -33.11 5.61
C ALA A 624 -12.85 -32.14 5.24
N LEU A 625 -12.74 -31.02 5.95
CA LEU A 625 -11.66 -30.04 5.75
C LEU A 625 -10.29 -30.64 6.09
N ARG A 626 -10.17 -31.47 7.14
CA ARG A 626 -8.93 -32.22 7.44
C ARG A 626 -8.55 -33.19 6.33
N ARG A 627 -9.52 -33.90 5.74
CA ARG A 627 -9.29 -34.79 4.60
C ARG A 627 -8.79 -34.00 3.37
N LEU A 628 -9.41 -32.85 3.06
CA LEU A 628 -8.98 -31.99 1.95
C LEU A 628 -7.56 -31.40 2.13
N ILE A 629 -7.23 -30.97 3.34
CA ILE A 629 -5.89 -30.45 3.65
C ILE A 629 -4.84 -31.56 3.47
N GLY A 630 -5.12 -32.76 4.00
CA GLY A 630 -4.22 -33.90 4.00
C GLY A 630 -2.99 -33.71 4.92
N PRO A 631 -2.09 -34.70 4.99
CA PRO A 631 -0.90 -34.61 5.83
C PRO A 631 -0.04 -33.40 5.43
N LEU A 632 0.31 -32.56 6.41
CA LEU A 632 1.10 -31.33 6.23
C LEU A 632 0.57 -30.36 5.15
N GLY A 633 -0.73 -30.40 4.81
CA GLY A 633 -1.27 -29.57 3.74
C GLY A 633 -0.75 -29.94 2.35
N ALA A 634 -0.31 -31.18 2.13
CA ALA A 634 0.20 -31.64 0.85
C ALA A 634 -0.90 -31.76 -0.21
N LEU A 635 -2.10 -32.24 0.17
CA LEU A 635 -3.19 -32.46 -0.78
C LEU A 635 -3.79 -31.13 -1.25
N ARG A 636 -4.00 -30.17 -0.32
CA ARG A 636 -4.39 -28.80 -0.68
C ARG A 636 -3.42 -28.18 -1.70
N ARG A 637 -2.11 -28.24 -1.42
CA ARG A 637 -1.08 -27.69 -2.31
C ARG A 637 -1.07 -28.36 -3.68
N LYS A 638 -1.28 -29.68 -3.75
CA LYS A 638 -1.45 -30.39 -5.03
C LYS A 638 -2.63 -29.86 -5.83
N ILE A 639 -3.78 -29.56 -5.21
CA ILE A 639 -4.93 -28.95 -5.91
C ILE A 639 -4.57 -27.54 -6.39
N GLU A 640 -3.94 -26.72 -5.55
CA GLU A 640 -3.50 -25.36 -5.91
C GLU A 640 -2.50 -25.38 -7.09
N GLU A 641 -1.56 -26.33 -7.11
CA GLU A 641 -0.57 -26.52 -8.18
C GLU A 641 -1.18 -27.08 -9.48
N GLU A 642 -2.12 -28.04 -9.39
CA GLU A 642 -2.77 -28.66 -10.57
C GLU A 642 -3.84 -27.77 -11.22
N THR A 643 -4.42 -26.83 -10.49
CA THR A 643 -5.51 -25.96 -11.00
C THR A 643 -5.09 -24.51 -11.21
N GLY A 644 -4.09 -24.01 -10.46
CA GLY A 644 -3.79 -22.59 -10.37
C GLY A 644 -4.76 -21.79 -9.47
N ALA A 645 -5.70 -22.45 -8.79
CA ALA A 645 -6.55 -21.82 -7.79
C ALA A 645 -5.80 -21.63 -6.45
N ARG A 646 -6.29 -20.71 -5.62
CA ARG A 646 -5.89 -20.54 -4.21
C ARG A 646 -6.95 -21.12 -3.29
N ILE A 647 -6.52 -21.82 -2.24
CA ILE A 647 -7.44 -22.47 -1.30
C ILE A 647 -7.10 -22.05 0.13
N SER A 648 -8.01 -21.29 0.74
CA SER A 648 -7.98 -20.93 2.16
C SER A 648 -8.99 -21.77 2.94
N VAL A 649 -8.64 -22.12 4.18
CA VAL A 649 -9.50 -22.91 5.09
C VAL A 649 -9.51 -22.24 6.46
N ASN A 650 -10.69 -21.83 6.91
CA ASN A 650 -10.94 -21.26 8.24
C ASN A 650 -12.12 -22.01 8.86
N ASP A 651 -11.96 -22.58 10.05
CA ASP A 651 -12.95 -23.32 10.88
C ASP A 651 -14.38 -23.45 10.28
N GLY A 652 -14.68 -24.61 9.71
CA GLY A 652 -15.97 -24.93 9.07
C GLY A 652 -16.17 -24.40 7.65
N SER A 653 -15.26 -23.57 7.11
CA SER A 653 -15.36 -22.97 5.78
C SER A 653 -14.14 -23.20 4.89
N LEU A 654 -14.40 -23.46 3.61
CA LEU A 654 -13.44 -23.57 2.52
C LEU A 654 -13.65 -22.40 1.56
N THR A 655 -12.64 -21.56 1.35
CA THR A 655 -12.71 -20.47 0.37
C THR A 655 -11.73 -20.73 -0.77
N ILE A 656 -12.27 -20.93 -1.97
CA ILE A 656 -11.54 -21.13 -3.22
C ILE A 656 -11.53 -19.80 -3.98
N VAL A 657 -10.37 -19.36 -4.45
CA VAL A 657 -10.23 -18.24 -5.39
C VAL A 657 -9.57 -18.74 -6.66
N ALA A 658 -10.23 -18.55 -7.79
CA ALA A 658 -9.81 -18.97 -9.12
C ALA A 658 -9.68 -17.78 -10.06
N LYS A 659 -8.77 -17.84 -11.05
CA LYS A 659 -8.59 -16.75 -12.02
C LYS A 659 -9.82 -16.51 -12.91
N ASN A 660 -10.56 -17.57 -13.25
CA ASN A 660 -11.80 -17.52 -14.02
C ASN A 660 -12.67 -18.76 -13.72
N HIS A 661 -13.85 -18.84 -14.32
CA HIS A 661 -14.82 -19.92 -14.09
C HIS A 661 -14.23 -21.31 -14.37
N GLY A 662 -13.62 -21.52 -15.54
CA GLY A 662 -13.03 -22.81 -15.92
C GLY A 662 -11.81 -23.28 -15.09
N VAL A 663 -11.25 -22.43 -14.22
CA VAL A 663 -10.31 -22.83 -13.16
C VAL A 663 -11.04 -23.15 -11.85
N LEU A 664 -12.09 -22.38 -11.52
CA LEU A 664 -12.95 -22.64 -10.36
C LEU A 664 -13.57 -24.04 -10.46
N ASP A 665 -14.13 -24.40 -11.61
CA ASP A 665 -14.88 -25.65 -11.78
C ASP A 665 -13.98 -26.87 -11.60
N LYS A 666 -12.73 -26.78 -12.09
CA LYS A 666 -11.70 -27.82 -11.90
C LYS A 666 -11.21 -27.92 -10.46
N ALA A 667 -11.22 -26.82 -9.71
CA ALA A 667 -10.93 -26.83 -8.28
C ALA A 667 -12.10 -27.41 -7.48
N LEU A 668 -13.35 -27.05 -7.83
CA LEU A 668 -14.57 -27.61 -7.25
C LEU A 668 -14.68 -29.11 -7.52
N GLU A 669 -14.50 -29.59 -8.75
CA GLU A 669 -14.55 -31.03 -9.09
C GLU A 669 -13.52 -31.84 -8.27
N LYS A 670 -12.30 -31.30 -8.07
CA LYS A 670 -11.28 -31.94 -7.21
C LYS A 670 -11.63 -31.89 -5.73
N VAL A 671 -12.21 -30.80 -5.24
CA VAL A 671 -12.65 -30.64 -3.85
C VAL A 671 -13.81 -31.58 -3.52
N ASP A 672 -14.84 -31.59 -4.36
CA ASP A 672 -15.98 -32.53 -4.29
C ASP A 672 -15.50 -33.98 -4.32
N PHE A 673 -14.57 -34.31 -5.22
CA PHE A 673 -13.98 -35.64 -5.29
C PHE A 673 -13.28 -36.02 -3.98
N ILE A 674 -12.49 -35.14 -3.36
CA ILE A 674 -11.68 -35.46 -2.17
C ILE A 674 -12.49 -35.46 -0.86
N ILE A 675 -13.41 -34.49 -0.70
CA ILE A 675 -14.33 -34.47 0.44
C ILE A 675 -15.36 -35.59 0.32
N GLY A 676 -15.70 -35.95 -0.92
CA GLY A 676 -16.76 -36.88 -1.26
C GLY A 676 -18.12 -36.20 -1.17
N ARG A 677 -18.94 -36.32 -2.21
CA ARG A 677 -20.38 -36.10 -2.07
C ARG A 677 -20.95 -37.18 -1.16
N GLU A 678 -22.01 -36.89 -0.40
CA GLU A 678 -22.75 -37.96 0.26
C GLU A 678 -23.32 -38.90 -0.82
N ILE A 679 -23.25 -40.20 -0.58
CA ILE A 679 -23.61 -41.20 -1.59
C ILE A 679 -25.12 -41.41 -1.56
N GLU A 680 -25.80 -40.70 -2.45
CA GLU A 680 -27.23 -40.85 -2.70
C GLU A 680 -27.49 -42.09 -3.56
N VAL A 681 -28.53 -42.85 -3.19
CA VAL A 681 -28.94 -44.05 -3.90
C VAL A 681 -29.75 -43.65 -5.13
N GLY A 682 -29.22 -43.92 -6.32
CA GLY A 682 -29.76 -43.45 -7.59
C GLY A 682 -28.75 -42.69 -8.45
N GLU A 683 -27.75 -42.06 -7.84
CA GLU A 683 -26.77 -41.20 -8.54
C GLU A 683 -25.65 -41.97 -9.25
N ILE A 684 -25.07 -41.35 -10.29
CA ILE A 684 -24.05 -41.95 -11.16
C ILE A 684 -22.67 -41.34 -10.87
N TYR A 685 -21.75 -42.19 -10.42
CA TYR A 685 -20.39 -41.82 -10.04
C TYR A 685 -19.37 -42.34 -11.06
N LYS A 686 -18.30 -41.56 -11.28
CA LYS A 686 -17.10 -42.03 -12.00
C LYS A 686 -16.17 -42.74 -11.01
N GLY A 687 -15.71 -43.94 -11.34
CA GLY A 687 -14.79 -44.72 -10.50
C GLY A 687 -13.72 -45.47 -11.30
N ILE A 688 -12.65 -45.88 -10.61
CA ILE A 688 -11.52 -46.64 -11.15
C ILE A 688 -11.50 -48.03 -10.52
N VAL A 689 -11.43 -49.10 -11.32
CA VAL A 689 -11.31 -50.48 -10.82
C VAL A 689 -9.96 -50.68 -10.13
N THR A 690 -9.95 -50.95 -8.82
CA THR A 690 -8.71 -51.14 -8.04
C THR A 690 -8.34 -52.61 -7.85
N SER A 691 -9.32 -53.52 -7.76
CA SER A 691 -9.07 -54.96 -7.76
C SER A 691 -10.27 -55.74 -8.27
N ILE A 692 -10.00 -56.92 -8.84
CA ILE A 692 -11.01 -57.84 -9.37
C ILE A 692 -10.96 -59.14 -8.55
N LYS A 693 -12.13 -59.69 -8.24
CA LYS A 693 -12.32 -61.01 -7.63
C LYS A 693 -13.44 -61.76 -8.36
N GLU A 694 -13.56 -63.06 -8.09
CA GLU A 694 -14.51 -63.95 -8.78
C GLU A 694 -15.98 -63.49 -8.66
N TYR A 695 -16.34 -62.83 -7.55
CA TYR A 695 -17.70 -62.32 -7.29
C TYR A 695 -17.95 -60.86 -7.72
N GLY A 696 -16.93 -60.13 -8.17
CA GLY A 696 -17.08 -58.73 -8.55
C GLY A 696 -15.79 -57.91 -8.54
N ALA A 697 -15.91 -56.65 -8.95
CA ALA A 697 -14.82 -55.68 -8.94
C ALA A 697 -14.98 -54.68 -7.78
N PHE A 698 -13.87 -54.37 -7.12
CA PHE A 698 -13.78 -53.22 -6.21
C PHE A 698 -13.42 -51.99 -7.02
N VAL A 699 -14.24 -50.95 -6.88
CA VAL A 699 -14.07 -49.69 -7.60
C VAL A 699 -13.87 -48.59 -6.58
N GLU A 700 -12.79 -47.83 -6.75
CA GLU A 700 -12.53 -46.62 -5.98
C GLU A 700 -13.12 -45.40 -6.68
N PHE A 701 -13.87 -44.62 -5.93
CA PHE A 701 -14.54 -43.39 -6.39
C PHE A 701 -14.55 -42.40 -5.22
N ASN A 702 -15.00 -41.16 -5.48
CA ASN A 702 -15.32 -40.19 -4.42
C ASN A 702 -14.18 -40.02 -3.38
N GLY A 703 -12.92 -39.91 -3.85
CA GLY A 703 -11.78 -39.52 -3.02
C GLY A 703 -11.11 -40.62 -2.18
N GLY A 704 -11.41 -41.90 -2.46
CA GLY A 704 -10.85 -43.04 -1.75
C GLY A 704 -11.89 -43.97 -1.11
N GLN A 705 -13.18 -43.75 -1.40
CA GLN A 705 -14.25 -44.66 -1.00
C GLN A 705 -14.31 -45.84 -1.96
N GLN A 706 -14.46 -47.06 -1.42
CA GLN A 706 -14.52 -48.28 -2.22
C GLN A 706 -15.93 -48.86 -2.23
N GLY A 707 -16.43 -49.16 -3.43
CA GLY A 707 -17.72 -49.82 -3.67
C GLY A 707 -17.52 -51.16 -4.36
N LEU A 708 -18.46 -52.08 -4.13
CA LEU A 708 -18.48 -53.39 -4.78
C LEU A 708 -19.42 -53.35 -5.99
N LEU A 709 -18.85 -53.53 -7.18
CA LEU A 709 -19.56 -53.84 -8.41
C LEU A 709 -19.69 -55.36 -8.51
N HIS A 710 -20.85 -55.90 -8.11
CA HIS A 710 -21.10 -57.34 -8.07
C HIS A 710 -21.25 -57.92 -9.48
N VAL A 711 -20.92 -59.20 -9.67
CA VAL A 711 -20.95 -59.86 -11.00
C VAL A 711 -22.31 -59.80 -11.70
N SER A 712 -23.43 -59.78 -10.95
CA SER A 712 -24.80 -59.64 -11.50
C SER A 712 -25.12 -58.26 -12.09
N GLU A 713 -24.29 -57.27 -11.77
CA GLU A 713 -24.49 -55.84 -12.05
C GLU A 713 -23.50 -55.28 -13.09
N LEU A 714 -22.72 -56.17 -13.74
CA LEU A 714 -21.78 -55.81 -14.80
C LEU A 714 -22.46 -55.60 -16.16
N SER A 715 -23.48 -56.39 -16.49
CA SER A 715 -24.12 -56.41 -17.81
C SER A 715 -25.57 -56.89 -17.74
N HIS A 716 -26.31 -56.74 -18.85
CA HIS A 716 -27.57 -57.44 -19.09
C HIS A 716 -27.36 -58.90 -19.52
N GLU A 717 -26.18 -59.23 -20.04
CA GLU A 717 -25.80 -60.59 -20.47
C GLU A 717 -25.11 -61.38 -19.35
N PRO A 718 -25.20 -62.72 -19.33
CA PRO A 718 -24.61 -63.56 -18.28
C PRO A 718 -23.08 -63.57 -18.34
N VAL A 719 -22.44 -62.79 -17.47
CA VAL A 719 -20.97 -62.69 -17.34
C VAL A 719 -20.41 -63.93 -16.66
N SER A 720 -19.54 -64.68 -17.35
CA SER A 720 -18.89 -65.88 -16.81
C SER A 720 -17.62 -65.58 -16.00
N ARG A 721 -16.90 -64.50 -16.31
CA ARG A 721 -15.75 -64.01 -15.52
C ARG A 721 -15.75 -62.48 -15.51
N VAL A 722 -15.57 -61.88 -14.33
CA VAL A 722 -15.52 -60.42 -14.16
C VAL A 722 -14.44 -59.76 -15.04
N SER A 723 -13.29 -60.43 -15.18
CA SER A 723 -12.14 -60.00 -15.99
C SER A 723 -12.41 -59.85 -17.48
N ASP A 724 -13.49 -60.44 -18.01
CA ASP A 724 -13.86 -60.34 -19.43
C ASP A 724 -14.64 -59.05 -19.74
N VAL A 725 -15.11 -58.33 -18.71
CA VAL A 725 -15.91 -57.10 -18.83
C VAL A 725 -15.20 -55.88 -18.26
N VAL A 726 -14.40 -56.06 -17.20
CA VAL A 726 -13.67 -54.96 -16.55
C VAL A 726 -12.21 -55.30 -16.28
N SER A 727 -11.32 -54.32 -16.45
CA SER A 727 -9.87 -54.41 -16.20
C SER A 727 -9.42 -53.51 -15.05
N ILE A 728 -8.36 -53.90 -14.34
CA ILE A 728 -7.76 -53.08 -13.28
C ILE A 728 -7.23 -51.77 -13.89
N GLY A 729 -7.54 -50.64 -13.26
CA GLY A 729 -7.23 -49.29 -13.75
C GLY A 729 -8.26 -48.70 -14.73
N GLN A 730 -9.28 -49.44 -15.15
CA GLN A 730 -10.33 -48.95 -16.05
C GLN A 730 -11.24 -47.92 -15.34
N GLN A 731 -11.54 -46.82 -16.01
CA GLN A 731 -12.56 -45.86 -15.58
C GLN A 731 -13.95 -46.28 -16.06
N LEU A 732 -14.94 -46.20 -15.18
CA LEU A 732 -16.33 -46.60 -15.42
C LEU A 732 -17.31 -45.56 -14.84
N HIS A 733 -18.48 -45.45 -15.47
CA HIS A 733 -19.64 -44.73 -14.93
C HIS A 733 -20.58 -45.75 -14.27
N LEU A 734 -20.83 -45.60 -12.97
CA LEU A 734 -21.51 -46.60 -12.14
C LEU A 734 -22.57 -45.94 -11.27
N LYS A 735 -23.77 -46.53 -11.23
CA LYS A 735 -24.88 -46.05 -10.41
C LYS A 735 -24.82 -46.64 -9.00
N CYS A 736 -25.05 -45.84 -7.97
CA CYS A 736 -25.22 -46.37 -6.61
C CYS A 736 -26.60 -47.01 -6.46
N ILE A 737 -26.63 -48.30 -6.11
CA ILE A 737 -27.86 -49.08 -5.90
C ILE A 737 -28.16 -49.36 -4.42
N GLY A 738 -27.36 -48.83 -3.50
CA GLY A 738 -27.57 -48.93 -2.05
C GLY A 738 -26.31 -49.17 -1.24
N GLN A 739 -26.48 -49.35 0.07
CA GLN A 739 -25.44 -49.80 0.99
C GLN A 739 -25.79 -51.19 1.55
N ASP A 740 -24.78 -51.98 1.87
CA ASP A 740 -24.95 -53.26 2.54
C ASP A 740 -25.17 -53.11 4.05
N ILE A 741 -25.62 -54.17 4.73
CA ILE A 741 -25.74 -54.25 6.20
C ILE A 741 -24.41 -54.02 6.97
N ARG A 742 -23.28 -53.91 6.26
CA ARG A 742 -21.95 -53.55 6.79
C ARG A 742 -21.46 -52.16 6.39
N GLY A 743 -22.30 -51.33 5.75
CA GLY A 743 -21.94 -49.98 5.25
C GLY A 743 -21.19 -49.96 3.92
N ASN A 744 -20.92 -51.10 3.30
CA ASN A 744 -20.24 -51.17 2.00
C ASN A 744 -21.19 -50.71 0.87
N ILE A 745 -20.74 -49.79 0.01
CA ILE A 745 -21.56 -49.30 -1.12
C ILE A 745 -21.66 -50.36 -2.22
N LYS A 746 -22.86 -50.55 -2.75
CA LYS A 746 -23.16 -51.41 -3.90
C LYS A 746 -23.30 -50.55 -5.16
N LEU A 747 -22.60 -50.95 -6.21
CA LEU A 747 -22.54 -50.25 -7.51
C LEU A 747 -23.09 -51.12 -8.63
N SER A 748 -23.72 -50.50 -9.63
CA SER A 748 -24.17 -51.16 -10.86
C SER A 748 -23.67 -50.44 -12.11
N LEU A 749 -23.12 -51.21 -13.05
CA LEU A 749 -22.80 -50.78 -14.42
C LEU A 749 -23.99 -51.05 -15.35
N LYS A 750 -24.71 -52.15 -15.10
CA LYS A 750 -25.92 -52.55 -15.81
C LYS A 750 -27.01 -51.48 -15.85
N GLU A 751 -27.24 -50.75 -14.76
CA GLU A 751 -28.21 -49.65 -14.76
C GLU A 751 -27.78 -48.39 -15.55
N THR A 752 -26.53 -48.32 -16.04
CA THR A 752 -26.06 -47.25 -16.94
C THR A 752 -25.99 -47.70 -18.41
N LEU A 753 -26.34 -48.96 -18.71
CA LEU A 753 -26.41 -49.51 -20.07
C LEU A 753 -27.84 -49.39 -20.66
N PRO A 754 -27.98 -49.27 -21.99
CA PRO A 754 -29.29 -49.22 -22.63
C PRO A 754 -30.00 -50.57 -22.56
N GLN A 755 -31.24 -50.59 -22.08
CA GLN A 755 -32.01 -51.82 -21.90
C GLN A 755 -32.33 -52.53 -23.23
N PRO A 756 -32.16 -53.86 -23.32
CA PRO A 756 -32.62 -54.63 -24.47
C PRO A 756 -34.15 -54.68 -24.51
N ARG A 757 -34.75 -54.27 -25.64
CA ARG A 757 -36.21 -54.31 -25.85
C ARG A 757 -36.71 -55.75 -25.93
N SER A 758 -37.54 -56.19 -24.98
CA SER A 758 -38.26 -57.46 -25.09
C SER A 758 -39.46 -57.32 -26.03
N GLY A 759 -39.46 -58.09 -27.12
CA GLY A 759 -40.62 -58.19 -28.01
C GLY A 759 -41.74 -59.01 -27.38
N THR A 760 -42.96 -58.48 -27.40
CA THR A 760 -44.18 -59.24 -27.06
C THR A 760 -44.99 -59.50 -28.34
N ASN A 761 -45.09 -60.76 -28.73
CA ASN A 761 -45.92 -61.16 -29.87
C ASN A 761 -47.41 -61.12 -29.49
N ASN A 762 -48.23 -60.52 -30.34
CA ASN A 762 -49.64 -60.85 -30.50
C ASN A 762 -49.95 -60.86 -32.00
N VAL A 763 -50.75 -61.83 -32.44
CA VAL A 763 -50.84 -62.27 -33.85
C VAL A 763 -52.09 -61.74 -34.54
N VAL A 764 -51.95 -61.20 -35.76
CA VAL A 764 -52.99 -61.17 -36.81
C VAL A 764 -52.33 -61.29 -38.20
N GLU A 765 -52.91 -62.13 -39.06
CA GLU A 765 -52.50 -62.44 -40.45
C GLU A 765 -53.80 -62.68 -41.26
N ILE A 766 -53.94 -62.61 -42.59
CA ILE A 766 -53.07 -62.37 -43.78
C ILE A 766 -54.02 -61.79 -44.89
N ASP A 767 -53.68 -61.21 -46.05
CA ASP A 767 -52.48 -60.83 -46.83
C ASP A 767 -52.78 -59.43 -47.47
N GLY A 768 -52.11 -58.98 -48.55
CA GLY A 768 -52.70 -57.88 -49.34
C GLY A 768 -52.03 -57.28 -50.58
N SER A 769 -50.92 -57.80 -51.11
CA SER A 769 -50.33 -57.41 -52.44
C SER A 769 -49.88 -55.93 -52.70
N PHE A 770 -48.56 -55.72 -52.56
CA PHE A 770 -47.59 -55.30 -53.62
C PHE A 770 -47.63 -54.01 -54.49
N SER A 771 -46.39 -53.56 -54.78
CA SER A 771 -45.87 -52.68 -55.85
C SER A 771 -46.02 -51.15 -55.68
N GLN A 772 -45.01 -50.28 -55.78
CA GLN A 772 -43.68 -50.19 -56.46
C GLN A 772 -43.65 -49.52 -57.86
N ILE A 773 -42.99 -48.36 -57.93
CA ILE A 773 -42.28 -47.78 -59.10
C ILE A 773 -41.01 -47.09 -58.52
N LYS A 774 -39.82 -47.71 -58.59
CA LYS A 774 -38.74 -47.59 -59.61
C LYS A 774 -37.94 -46.27 -59.55
N GLN A 775 -36.63 -46.27 -59.21
CA GLN A 775 -35.42 -46.56 -60.04
C GLN A 775 -35.06 -45.42 -61.04
N ALA A 776 -33.80 -45.01 -61.27
CA ALA A 776 -32.45 -45.28 -60.72
C ALA A 776 -31.54 -44.04 -61.04
N THR A 777 -30.19 -43.94 -61.03
CA THR A 777 -29.02 -44.88 -60.99
C THR A 777 -27.75 -44.12 -60.49
N ASP A 778 -26.63 -44.82 -60.26
CA ASP A 778 -25.35 -44.29 -59.71
C ASP A 778 -24.44 -43.51 -60.68
N SER A 779 -23.55 -42.63 -60.15
CA SER A 779 -22.06 -42.79 -60.13
C SER A 779 -21.19 -41.51 -60.19
N TRP A 780 -20.11 -41.53 -59.38
CA TRP A 780 -18.80 -40.84 -59.40
C TRP A 780 -18.50 -39.41 -59.97
N ALA A 781 -17.83 -38.62 -59.11
CA ALA A 781 -16.53 -37.93 -59.31
C ALA A 781 -16.38 -36.44 -59.75
N SER A 782 -15.43 -35.79 -59.06
CA SER A 782 -14.47 -34.74 -59.51
C SER A 782 -14.86 -33.26 -59.68
N VAL A 783 -14.20 -32.42 -58.87
CA VAL A 783 -13.58 -31.10 -59.10
C VAL A 783 -13.78 -30.41 -60.48
N GLY A 784 -14.21 -29.14 -60.47
CA GLY A 784 -14.15 -28.20 -61.62
C GLY A 784 -14.61 -26.78 -61.25
N SER A 785 -14.00 -25.73 -61.80
CA SER A 785 -14.17 -24.31 -61.37
C SER A 785 -14.71 -23.37 -62.47
N ILE A 786 -15.62 -22.43 -62.12
CA ILE A 786 -15.74 -21.04 -62.69
C ILE A 786 -16.21 -20.98 -64.19
N PRO A 787 -16.69 -19.86 -64.82
CA PRO A 787 -17.19 -18.51 -64.39
C PRO A 787 -18.63 -18.13 -64.88
N THR A 788 -19.03 -16.84 -64.72
CA THR A 788 -19.84 -15.97 -65.67
C THR A 788 -21.31 -16.31 -66.03
N GLU A 789 -22.22 -15.35 -66.32
CA GLU A 789 -22.34 -13.89 -66.04
C GLU A 789 -23.77 -13.39 -66.38
N GLN A 790 -24.26 -12.34 -65.69
CA GLN A 790 -25.21 -11.30 -66.20
C GLN A 790 -26.63 -11.74 -66.69
N GLU A 791 -27.68 -10.90 -66.84
CA GLU A 791 -27.85 -9.43 -66.70
C GLU A 791 -29.33 -8.99 -66.40
N LYS A 792 -29.53 -7.89 -65.64
CA LYS A 792 -30.52 -6.77 -65.85
C LYS A 792 -32.07 -7.01 -65.79
N LEU A 793 -32.97 -6.01 -65.61
CA LEU A 793 -32.93 -4.52 -65.40
C LEU A 793 -34.23 -3.96 -64.73
N HIS A 794 -34.24 -2.67 -64.37
CA HIS A 794 -35.36 -1.71 -64.07
C HIS A 794 -35.90 -1.70 -62.62
N SER A 795 -36.25 -0.58 -61.96
CA SER A 795 -36.05 0.90 -62.16
C SER A 795 -36.46 1.63 -60.83
N ALA A 796 -36.50 2.96 -60.59
CA ALA A 796 -36.36 4.21 -61.36
C ALA A 796 -35.96 5.39 -60.38
N VAL A 797 -35.17 6.42 -60.75
CA VAL A 797 -35.51 7.78 -61.30
C VAL A 797 -36.04 8.82 -60.26
N SER A 798 -35.49 10.04 -60.10
CA SER A 798 -34.24 10.67 -60.63
C SER A 798 -33.94 12.10 -60.09
N LYS A 799 -32.73 12.64 -60.42
CA LYS A 799 -32.27 14.07 -60.45
C LYS A 799 -31.91 14.70 -59.07
N HIS A 800 -31.08 15.75 -58.92
CA HIS A 800 -30.17 16.57 -59.77
C HIS A 800 -29.23 17.42 -58.84
N GLU A 801 -28.12 18.08 -59.23
CA GLU A 801 -27.01 17.78 -60.17
C GLU A 801 -25.82 18.77 -60.00
N SER A 802 -24.57 18.28 -59.89
CA SER A 802 -23.30 18.99 -60.20
C SER A 802 -22.85 20.20 -59.32
N SER A 803 -21.56 20.62 -59.23
CA SER A 803 -20.33 20.21 -59.95
C SER A 803 -19.00 20.43 -59.18
N GLY A 804 -18.04 19.49 -59.29
CA GLY A 804 -16.57 19.68 -59.13
C GLY A 804 -15.99 19.60 -57.69
N VAL A 805 -14.79 19.05 -57.44
CA VAL A 805 -13.75 18.42 -58.29
C VAL A 805 -13.10 17.21 -57.56
N ALA A 806 -12.54 16.27 -58.32
CA ALA A 806 -11.81 15.04 -57.95
C ALA A 806 -10.46 15.26 -57.20
N SER A 807 -9.77 14.29 -56.57
CA SER A 807 -10.09 12.92 -56.08
C SER A 807 -8.86 12.27 -55.41
N SER A 808 -9.03 11.43 -54.38
CA SER A 808 -8.09 10.32 -54.06
C SER A 808 -8.71 9.30 -53.10
N SER A 809 -8.28 8.04 -53.16
CA SER A 809 -8.83 6.91 -52.41
C SER A 809 -8.12 6.62 -51.08
N TYR A 810 -8.87 6.15 -50.09
CA TYR A 810 -8.32 5.57 -48.85
C TYR A 810 -7.40 4.37 -49.14
N SER A 811 -6.25 4.32 -48.47
CA SER A 811 -5.41 3.13 -48.38
C SER A 811 -4.62 3.16 -47.06
N SER A 812 -4.74 2.11 -46.25
CA SER A 812 -4.05 2.00 -44.96
C SER A 812 -2.56 1.65 -45.16
N PRO A 813 -1.60 2.43 -44.63
CA PRO A 813 -0.19 2.05 -44.66
C PRO A 813 0.11 1.00 -43.58
N SER A 814 0.56 -0.18 -43.99
CA SER A 814 1.06 -1.22 -43.09
C SER A 814 2.43 -0.86 -42.53
N ILE A 815 2.52 -0.62 -41.22
CA ILE A 815 3.81 -0.37 -40.55
C ILE A 815 4.45 -1.71 -40.15
N LEU A 816 5.57 -2.07 -40.80
CA LEU A 816 6.41 -3.18 -40.37
C LEU A 816 7.23 -2.78 -39.13
N ILE A 817 7.19 -3.62 -38.10
CA ILE A 817 8.13 -3.55 -36.98
C ILE A 817 9.47 -4.14 -37.44
N ARG A 818 10.54 -3.34 -37.45
CA ARG A 818 11.92 -3.83 -37.65
C ARG A 818 12.60 -4.10 -36.30
N SER A 819 13.47 -5.10 -36.27
CA SER A 819 14.24 -5.49 -35.08
C SER A 819 15.47 -4.59 -34.87
N ALA A 820 15.88 -4.42 -33.60
CA ALA A 820 17.04 -3.62 -33.21
C ALA A 820 18.37 -4.34 -33.51
N ALA A 821 18.72 -4.47 -34.79
CA ALA A 821 19.95 -5.10 -35.28
C ALA A 821 20.64 -4.36 -36.45
N GLU A 822 20.10 -3.21 -36.88
CA GLU A 822 20.56 -2.47 -38.08
C GLU A 822 20.77 -0.97 -37.77
N CYS A 823 21.71 -0.64 -36.86
CA CYS A 823 22.09 0.74 -36.52
C CYS A 823 23.54 0.86 -35.99
N ASP A 824 24.49 0.14 -36.59
CA ASP A 824 25.85 -0.01 -36.01
C ASP A 824 27.01 0.03 -37.06
N GLU A 825 26.82 0.74 -38.17
CA GLU A 825 27.86 0.99 -39.20
C GLU A 825 27.85 2.45 -39.70
N GLU A 826 28.28 3.43 -38.90
CA GLU A 826 28.81 4.70 -39.45
C GLU A 826 29.85 5.45 -38.56
N GLU A 827 30.72 4.73 -37.83
CA GLU A 827 31.86 5.37 -37.13
C GLU A 827 33.18 4.56 -37.22
N LYS A 828 33.66 4.31 -38.45
CA LYS A 828 34.94 3.61 -38.73
C LYS A 828 35.83 4.33 -39.77
N SER A 829 36.19 5.59 -39.52
CA SER A 829 37.09 6.36 -40.40
C SER A 829 38.20 7.16 -39.69
N ALA A 830 38.64 6.72 -38.49
CA ALA A 830 39.76 7.32 -37.74
C ALA A 830 40.99 6.39 -37.62
N GLY A 831 41.72 6.27 -38.73
CA GLY A 831 43.02 5.59 -38.94
C GLY A 831 43.78 4.90 -37.79
N LEU A 832 43.86 3.56 -37.87
CA LEU A 832 44.92 2.78 -37.20
C LEU A 832 46.31 3.07 -37.80
N LYS A 833 47.33 3.19 -36.92
CA LYS A 833 48.67 2.57 -37.10
C LYS A 833 49.39 2.48 -35.74
N ARG A 834 49.29 1.35 -35.05
CA ARG A 834 50.26 0.23 -35.07
C ARG A 834 51.69 0.63 -34.67
N ASN A 835 52.15 0.10 -33.54
CA ASN A 835 53.41 -0.63 -33.51
C ASN A 835 53.27 -1.87 -32.59
N SER A 836 54.06 -2.91 -32.81
CA SER A 836 53.75 -4.26 -32.31
C SER A 836 54.95 -5.08 -31.85
N LYS A 837 54.86 -5.73 -30.68
CA LYS A 837 55.43 -7.05 -30.35
C LYS A 837 55.13 -7.46 -28.90
N GLY A 838 55.14 -8.76 -28.63
CA GLY A 838 54.98 -9.35 -27.29
C GLY A 838 53.55 -9.84 -27.03
N GLY A 839 53.33 -11.15 -27.11
CA GLY A 839 52.05 -11.78 -26.79
C GLY A 839 52.12 -12.57 -25.48
N PHE A 840 51.08 -12.45 -24.67
CA PHE A 840 50.68 -13.38 -23.62
C PHE A 840 49.14 -13.39 -23.60
N GLU A 841 48.53 -14.54 -23.36
CA GLU A 841 47.07 -14.67 -23.35
C GLU A 841 46.47 -13.95 -22.12
N ALA A 842 45.42 -13.16 -22.35
CA ALA A 842 44.72 -12.47 -21.27
C ALA A 842 43.76 -13.44 -20.55
N PRO A 843 43.72 -13.48 -19.21
CA PRO A 843 42.82 -14.36 -18.47
C PRO A 843 41.35 -14.00 -18.72
N MET A 844 40.49 -15.01 -18.86
CA MET A 844 39.05 -14.79 -19.06
C MET A 844 38.43 -14.03 -17.89
N ASN A 845 37.44 -13.20 -18.20
CA ASN A 845 36.77 -12.31 -17.27
C ASN A 845 35.24 -12.54 -17.36
N ALA A 846 34.50 -12.33 -16.27
CA ALA A 846 33.16 -12.90 -16.05
C ALA A 846 32.04 -12.50 -17.04
N ARG A 847 32.33 -11.62 -18.01
CA ARG A 847 31.42 -11.26 -19.12
C ARG A 847 31.63 -12.07 -20.40
N SER A 848 32.67 -12.91 -20.51
CA SER A 848 32.97 -13.68 -21.75
C SER A 848 32.38 -15.09 -21.79
N LEU A 849 32.02 -15.68 -20.66
CA LEU A 849 31.52 -17.06 -20.60
C LEU A 849 30.06 -17.12 -21.11
N LYS A 850 29.84 -17.80 -22.24
CA LYS A 850 28.51 -18.07 -22.82
C LYS A 850 28.15 -19.55 -22.71
N ILE A 851 26.86 -19.87 -22.83
CA ILE A 851 26.40 -21.26 -22.99
C ILE A 851 27.05 -21.86 -24.24
N GLY A 852 27.47 -23.13 -24.15
CA GLY A 852 28.19 -23.85 -25.20
C GLY A 852 29.71 -23.64 -25.20
N VAL A 853 30.25 -22.66 -24.48
CA VAL A 853 31.70 -22.45 -24.36
C VAL A 853 32.32 -23.56 -23.50
N GLU A 854 33.42 -24.11 -23.98
CA GLU A 854 34.25 -25.09 -23.29
C GLU A 854 35.47 -24.43 -22.67
N VAL A 855 35.81 -24.85 -21.45
CA VAL A 855 36.95 -24.33 -20.69
C VAL A 855 37.64 -25.47 -19.94
N THR A 856 38.97 -25.41 -19.83
CA THR A 856 39.71 -26.21 -18.85
C THR A 856 39.47 -25.62 -17.46
N SER A 857 39.11 -26.46 -16.51
CA SER A 857 38.74 -26.08 -15.15
C SER A 857 39.50 -26.91 -14.12
N LYS A 858 39.62 -26.42 -12.88
CA LYS A 858 40.21 -27.21 -11.76
C LYS A 858 39.19 -27.58 -10.71
N VAL A 859 39.21 -28.82 -10.23
CA VAL A 859 38.36 -29.26 -9.12
C VAL A 859 38.77 -28.53 -7.84
N HIS A 860 37.97 -27.56 -7.42
CA HIS A 860 38.25 -26.73 -6.24
C HIS A 860 37.64 -27.31 -4.96
N GLN A 861 36.45 -27.91 -5.04
CA GLN A 861 35.83 -28.59 -3.90
C GLN A 861 34.91 -29.71 -4.35
N ILE A 862 35.10 -30.92 -3.80
CA ILE A 862 34.21 -32.05 -4.00
C ILE A 862 33.05 -31.95 -2.99
N ARG A 863 31.80 -32.14 -3.45
CA ARG A 863 30.58 -32.12 -2.61
C ARG A 863 29.75 -33.38 -2.84
N ALA A 864 28.84 -33.68 -1.92
CA ALA A 864 28.10 -34.95 -1.90
C ALA A 864 27.28 -35.27 -3.19
N ARG A 865 26.93 -34.25 -3.99
CA ARG A 865 26.14 -34.32 -5.23
C ARG A 865 26.81 -33.64 -6.45
N GLY A 866 28.09 -33.29 -6.39
CA GLY A 866 28.78 -32.63 -7.50
C GLY A 866 30.13 -32.00 -7.14
N LEU A 867 30.75 -31.31 -8.10
CA LEU A 867 32.02 -30.60 -7.96
C LEU A 867 31.79 -29.08 -8.02
N VAL A 868 32.56 -28.34 -7.23
CA VAL A 868 32.81 -26.90 -7.44
C VAL A 868 34.11 -26.78 -8.22
N LEU A 869 34.05 -26.06 -9.35
CA LEU A 869 35.16 -25.90 -10.28
C LEU A 869 35.71 -24.47 -10.21
N ASP A 870 37.03 -24.32 -10.34
CA ASP A 870 37.69 -23.07 -10.72
C ASP A 870 37.69 -22.98 -12.25
N LEU A 871 37.16 -21.90 -12.81
CA LEU A 871 37.18 -21.63 -14.26
C LEU A 871 38.25 -20.58 -14.63
N GLY A 872 39.12 -20.21 -13.68
CA GLY A 872 40.01 -19.06 -13.81
C GLY A 872 39.28 -17.72 -13.58
N GLY A 873 40.04 -16.63 -13.53
CA GLY A 873 39.49 -15.27 -13.36
C GLY A 873 38.69 -15.02 -12.06
N GLY A 874 38.78 -15.93 -11.08
CA GLY A 874 37.95 -15.92 -9.87
C GLY A 874 36.54 -16.51 -10.04
N ILE A 875 36.23 -17.07 -11.21
CA ILE A 875 34.91 -17.61 -11.55
C ILE A 875 34.76 -19.04 -11.00
N ARG A 876 33.64 -19.31 -10.32
CA ARG A 876 33.29 -20.64 -9.80
C ARG A 876 32.20 -21.29 -10.63
N GLY A 877 32.45 -22.48 -11.16
CA GLY A 877 31.45 -23.32 -11.83
C GLY A 877 30.93 -24.45 -10.94
N MET A 878 29.79 -25.04 -11.31
CA MET A 878 29.21 -26.19 -10.63
C MET A 878 28.92 -27.34 -11.60
N TYR A 879 29.56 -28.48 -11.39
CA TYR A 879 29.29 -29.74 -12.09
C TYR A 879 28.45 -30.66 -11.20
N ARG A 880 27.41 -31.30 -11.73
CA ARG A 880 26.56 -32.24 -10.99
C ARG A 880 26.93 -33.67 -11.37
N PHE A 881 27.07 -34.56 -10.39
CA PHE A 881 27.22 -35.98 -10.68
C PHE A 881 25.92 -36.55 -11.25
N GLU A 882 26.03 -37.29 -12.34
CA GLU A 882 24.95 -38.14 -12.83
C GLU A 882 24.74 -39.35 -11.91
N THR A 883 23.60 -40.03 -12.06
CA THR A 883 23.20 -41.11 -11.16
C THR A 883 24.23 -42.26 -11.23
N ASN A 884 24.86 -42.56 -10.09
CA ASN A 884 26.02 -43.46 -9.91
C ASN A 884 27.40 -42.96 -10.42
N GLY A 885 27.49 -41.80 -11.07
CA GLY A 885 28.74 -41.19 -11.56
C GLY A 885 29.62 -40.56 -10.47
N LYS A 886 29.92 -41.30 -9.39
CA LYS A 886 30.61 -40.80 -8.18
C LYS A 886 31.86 -41.60 -7.84
N ARG A 887 32.85 -41.57 -8.72
CA ARG A 887 34.21 -42.09 -8.50
C ARG A 887 35.26 -41.14 -9.07
N ASP A 888 36.43 -41.16 -8.46
CA ASP A 888 37.73 -40.74 -9.00
C ASP A 888 37.83 -39.30 -9.51
N PHE A 889 37.63 -38.35 -8.58
CA PHE A 889 38.10 -36.96 -8.67
C PHE A 889 38.83 -36.57 -7.38
N VAL A 890 39.90 -35.79 -7.49
CA VAL A 890 40.68 -35.19 -6.40
C VAL A 890 40.65 -33.66 -6.51
N VAL A 891 40.82 -32.95 -5.40
CA VAL A 891 40.94 -31.48 -5.42
C VAL A 891 42.27 -31.09 -6.05
N GLY A 892 42.21 -30.40 -7.20
CA GLY A 892 43.35 -30.06 -8.04
C GLY A 892 43.22 -30.52 -9.49
N ASP A 893 42.43 -31.58 -9.75
CA ASP A 893 42.30 -32.21 -11.06
C ASP A 893 41.83 -31.23 -12.15
N GLU A 894 42.42 -31.33 -13.34
CA GLU A 894 42.02 -30.56 -14.52
C GLU A 894 40.95 -31.29 -15.33
N LEU A 895 39.84 -30.60 -15.63
CA LEU A 895 38.69 -31.11 -16.36
C LEU A 895 38.28 -30.14 -17.48
N ARG A 896 38.19 -30.64 -18.71
CA ARG A 896 37.50 -29.95 -19.82
C ARG A 896 35.99 -30.01 -19.58
N VAL A 897 35.35 -28.84 -19.53
CA VAL A 897 33.94 -28.72 -19.18
C VAL A 897 33.22 -27.68 -20.03
N LYS A 898 31.95 -27.96 -20.36
CA LYS A 898 31.09 -27.15 -21.21
C LYS A 898 30.03 -26.42 -20.39
N CYS A 899 29.84 -25.13 -20.60
CA CYS A 899 28.81 -24.37 -19.91
C CYS A 899 27.42 -24.69 -20.49
N LEU A 900 26.57 -25.40 -19.74
CA LEU A 900 25.22 -25.77 -20.20
C LEU A 900 24.16 -24.71 -19.90
N SER A 901 24.25 -24.07 -18.74
CA SER A 901 23.25 -23.10 -18.26
C SER A 901 23.80 -22.26 -17.11
N PHE A 902 23.04 -21.25 -16.69
CA PHE A 902 23.32 -20.48 -15.48
C PHE A 902 22.19 -20.69 -14.47
N THR A 903 22.55 -20.81 -13.19
CA THR A 903 21.58 -20.75 -12.09
C THR A 903 20.96 -19.35 -11.98
N SER A 904 19.83 -19.23 -11.27
CA SER A 904 19.20 -17.95 -10.94
C SER A 904 20.06 -16.99 -10.09
N LYS A 905 21.28 -17.40 -9.71
CA LYS A 905 22.29 -16.56 -9.05
C LYS A 905 23.51 -16.27 -9.94
N GLY A 906 23.42 -16.52 -11.25
CA GLY A 906 24.50 -16.28 -12.22
C GLY A 906 25.68 -17.27 -12.13
N ILE A 907 25.59 -18.32 -11.31
CA ILE A 907 26.64 -19.36 -11.24
C ILE A 907 26.48 -20.32 -12.43
N PRO A 908 27.52 -20.53 -13.28
CA PRO A 908 27.46 -21.44 -14.41
C PRO A 908 27.38 -22.90 -13.96
N VAL A 909 26.54 -23.68 -14.65
CA VAL A 909 26.36 -25.12 -14.52
C VAL A 909 27.07 -25.80 -15.68
N MET A 910 27.95 -26.74 -15.34
CA MET A 910 28.90 -27.34 -16.28
C MET A 910 28.61 -28.84 -16.47
N SER A 911 28.76 -29.33 -17.70
CA SER A 911 28.95 -30.76 -18.01
C SER A 911 30.40 -31.02 -18.39
N ARG A 912 30.77 -32.30 -18.54
CA ARG A 912 32.04 -32.70 -19.15
C ARG A 912 31.95 -32.35 -20.65
N ALA A 913 33.06 -31.94 -21.25
CA ALA A 913 33.18 -32.02 -22.70
C ALA A 913 33.49 -33.48 -23.07
N GLU A 914 32.89 -33.99 -24.14
CA GLU A 914 33.29 -35.29 -24.70
C GLU A 914 34.58 -35.07 -25.51
N ASP A 915 35.51 -36.03 -25.44
CA ASP A 915 36.80 -35.95 -26.13
C ASP A 915 36.66 -36.60 -27.52
N ASP A 916 36.40 -35.77 -28.55
CA ASP A 916 36.52 -36.08 -30.00
C ASP A 916 37.99 -36.01 -30.47
#